data_AF-A0A210PUG8-F1
#
_entry.id   AF-A0A210PUG8-F1
#
_cell.length_a   1.000
_cell.length_b   1.000
_cell.length_c   1.000
_cell.angle_alpha   90.00
_cell.angle_beta   90.00
_cell.angle_gamma   90.00
#
_symmetry.space_group_name_H-M   'P 1'
#
loop_
_entity.id
_entity.type
_entity.pdbx_description
1 polymer ?
#
loop_
_entity_poly.entity_id
_entity_poly.type
_entity_poly.pdbx_seq_one_letter_code
_entity_poly.pdbx_strand_id
1 'polypeptide(L)'
;MEMATFKLTVFAGLLTFCLVHSTDVVDDVRLAQLIKEREVRSTSSVQISKPTPTRHFEHYVQLDTEGNYWLFWSTNATHVTFETHVNTHGYIGFGISPNGKMFPADVIVGGVKDGQTYFKDYHTTQHAPPVVDQSQDWFLIAGKETASGTILTFVRKLNTCDSVGDMVITDDTTRIIFSYNPEDVTSYIPYHGATRRGTKSVLLLSSTLTADDVHIPSDTITYDFLHDNYHLPSDTTTYFCRAFKLPQMTKKHHMIKFEPIVTPGNELNVHHILIFKCDKRAAELASYDGAHFRCEKGETVPEPLRGCLSKVILAWAIGGETFYYPPTAGYSLGTDADPDFFVMETHFDNPLAKSGNIIDSSGIRITMTPTLRTHDAGLLQIGLGVSPLQLVPPMEPSFVSEGFCPSELLGKGVPKEGINVFAMVQHSHLLGKKMITRHFRNGRELEPLAADTHYDFNFQDMRYLSKEKKVYPMDKINVKCVYDSRHKREPTLGGLSTNEEMCLSFIAYYPRMHLDNCQSLPIYNTISSNFNDVRSILRSWNWTDPAVRTKFQSALDNSIHYHFSSGDTAAVNHFVIVIHHIFKIPKPTPTRHFEHYVRLDTTGQFWLFWTANTTHVIFETHVNTHGYIGFGISPNGKMFPADVIVGGVKDGQTYFKDYHTTEHSPPVVDQSQDWFLIAGKETASGTVLTFVRKLNTCDSVGDMVITDDTTRLIFSYNPVDVTSYIPYHGATRRGTKSVMLLSSSLTPEDVNFPSDISTFDLVQDNYHVPNSTTTYACRAFMLPPLTSKHHMIKYESVITKGNELNVHHIIVNRCDKRAAELAAYDGAAFQCGDGKSEPEPLRSCLYKVIIAWTVGGEAFYYPPSAGYSLGTDDDPDFLILQTHYNNPLARADIVDSSGIRITMTPTLRTHDAGLLLLGMSESPMHIIPPMEPAFVSQGFCPPELLGKGVPQEGINVFAILQHSHLLGKEMITRLYRNGSELEPLAVDRHYDFDYQDMRYLSKERKIYPVMYDENK
;
A
#
# COMPACT_ATOMS: atom_id res chain seq x y z
N MET A 1 1.98 -61.59 -44.75
CA MET A 1 2.32 -60.16 -44.67
C MET A 1 1.04 -59.34 -44.49
N GLU A 2 0.55 -58.99 -43.29
CA GLU A 2 0.55 -59.59 -41.94
C GLU A 2 -0.42 -58.69 -41.15
N MET A 3 -1.71 -59.07 -41.06
CA MET A 3 -2.35 -59.84 -39.98
C MET A 3 -2.57 -59.11 -38.64
N ALA A 4 -3.85 -58.76 -38.40
CA ALA A 4 -4.73 -59.16 -37.27
C ALA A 4 -4.34 -58.78 -35.82
N THR A 5 -5.20 -58.66 -34.78
CA THR A 5 -6.47 -59.34 -34.40
C THR A 5 -7.13 -58.49 -33.27
N PHE A 6 -8.41 -58.04 -33.32
CA PHE A 6 -9.67 -58.63 -32.81
C PHE A 6 -9.92 -58.79 -31.27
N LYS A 7 -10.83 -57.94 -30.73
CA LYS A 7 -11.91 -58.12 -29.70
C LYS A 7 -11.68 -58.59 -28.23
N LEU A 8 -12.39 -57.87 -27.32
CA LEU A 8 -13.18 -58.25 -26.10
C LEU A 8 -12.69 -59.43 -25.21
N THR A 9 -12.59 -59.31 -23.88
CA THR A 9 -13.69 -59.45 -22.87
C THR A 9 -13.14 -59.33 -21.42
N VAL A 10 -13.88 -59.14 -20.30
CA VAL A 10 -15.16 -58.47 -19.96
C VAL A 10 -15.43 -58.48 -18.41
N PHE A 11 -16.42 -57.71 -17.91
CA PHE A 11 -17.15 -57.76 -16.60
C PHE A 11 -16.65 -57.05 -15.30
N ALA A 12 -17.45 -56.04 -14.92
CA ALA A 12 -18.04 -55.75 -13.58
C ALA A 12 -17.21 -55.11 -12.44
N GLY A 13 -17.56 -53.87 -12.06
CA GLY A 13 -17.11 -53.25 -10.80
C GLY A 13 -17.40 -51.75 -10.57
N LEU A 14 -18.68 -51.37 -10.40
CA LEU A 14 -19.19 -50.12 -9.78
C LEU A 14 -19.03 -48.72 -10.47
N LEU A 15 -20.13 -47.95 -10.29
CA LEU A 15 -20.37 -46.50 -10.44
C LEU A 15 -20.22 -45.81 -11.81
N THR A 16 -21.35 -45.73 -12.52
CA THR A 16 -21.69 -44.61 -13.41
C THR A 16 -22.66 -43.67 -12.67
N PHE A 17 -22.21 -42.47 -12.28
CA PHE A 17 -23.07 -41.32 -11.99
C PHE A 17 -22.24 -40.02 -12.11
N CYS A 18 -22.90 -38.91 -12.44
CA CYS A 18 -22.37 -37.54 -12.54
C CYS A 18 -21.44 -37.20 -13.71
N LEU A 19 -22.06 -36.88 -14.86
CA LEU A 19 -21.54 -35.95 -15.87
C LEU A 19 -22.54 -34.78 -16.01
N VAL A 20 -22.48 -33.80 -15.10
CA VAL A 20 -23.24 -32.53 -15.18
C VAL A 20 -22.41 -31.39 -14.58
N HIS A 21 -22.23 -30.33 -15.35
CA HIS A 21 -21.87 -28.94 -15.02
C HIS A 21 -21.24 -28.64 -13.64
N SER A 22 -20.00 -28.15 -13.64
CA SER A 22 -19.34 -27.52 -12.50
C SER A 22 -19.16 -26.01 -12.71
N THR A 23 -20.26 -25.31 -12.97
CA THR A 23 -20.37 -23.85 -12.87
C THR A 23 -21.39 -23.50 -11.77
N ASP A 24 -21.14 -22.41 -11.05
CA ASP A 24 -22.13 -21.63 -10.28
C ASP A 24 -22.76 -22.24 -9.00
N VAL A 25 -22.22 -23.33 -8.44
CA VAL A 25 -22.70 -23.91 -7.16
C VAL A 25 -22.45 -23.01 -5.93
N VAL A 26 -21.49 -22.06 -6.01
CA VAL A 26 -21.14 -21.18 -4.86
C VAL A 26 -22.12 -20.02 -4.69
N ASP A 27 -22.65 -19.48 -5.79
CA ASP A 27 -23.58 -18.34 -5.73
C ASP A 27 -25.00 -18.78 -5.37
N ASP A 28 -25.44 -19.97 -5.80
CA ASP A 28 -26.79 -20.48 -5.52
C ASP A 28 -27.02 -20.77 -4.03
N VAL A 29 -26.01 -21.26 -3.30
CA VAL A 29 -26.07 -21.44 -1.83
C VAL A 29 -26.15 -20.09 -1.11
N ARG A 30 -25.44 -19.07 -1.62
CA ARG A 30 -25.43 -17.72 -1.08
C ARG A 30 -26.77 -17.02 -1.32
N LEU A 31 -27.35 -17.22 -2.50
CA LEU A 31 -28.67 -16.75 -2.89
C LEU A 31 -29.77 -17.40 -2.04
N ALA A 32 -29.74 -18.73 -1.87
CA ALA A 32 -30.68 -19.44 -1.02
C ALA A 32 -30.62 -19.00 0.46
N GLN A 33 -29.42 -18.72 0.98
CA GLN A 33 -29.27 -18.19 2.34
C GLN A 33 -29.81 -16.75 2.45
N LEU A 34 -29.49 -15.87 1.50
CA LEU A 34 -30.03 -14.50 1.44
C LEU A 34 -31.55 -14.45 1.27
N ILE A 35 -32.14 -15.38 0.51
CA ILE A 35 -33.60 -15.53 0.39
C ILE A 35 -34.20 -15.93 1.74
N LYS A 36 -33.60 -16.89 2.45
CA LYS A 36 -34.09 -17.36 3.75
C LYS A 36 -33.96 -16.31 4.86
N GLU A 37 -32.88 -15.54 4.85
CA GLU A 37 -32.68 -14.39 5.73
C GLU A 37 -33.66 -13.24 5.41
N ARG A 38 -34.02 -13.03 4.13
CA ARG A 38 -35.06 -12.07 3.70
C ARG A 38 -36.49 -12.54 4.02
N GLU A 39 -36.81 -13.83 3.91
CA GLU A 39 -38.14 -14.36 4.25
C GLU A 39 -38.44 -14.24 5.76
N VAL A 40 -37.44 -14.50 6.62
CA VAL A 40 -37.59 -14.35 8.09
C VAL A 40 -37.68 -12.88 8.50
N ARG A 41 -36.93 -11.96 7.85
CA ARG A 41 -37.04 -10.50 8.11
C ARG A 41 -38.33 -9.87 7.58
N SER A 42 -39.01 -10.50 6.63
CA SER A 42 -40.24 -9.96 6.02
C SER A 42 -41.47 -10.04 6.94
N THR A 43 -41.39 -10.69 8.10
CA THR A 43 -42.54 -10.94 8.98
C THR A 43 -42.49 -10.15 10.29
N SER A 44 -43.36 -9.13 10.34
CA SER A 44 -43.78 -8.34 11.51
C SER A 44 -42.81 -7.29 12.05
N SER A 45 -43.12 -6.03 11.74
CA SER A 45 -42.61 -4.84 12.43
C SER A 45 -43.35 -4.60 13.77
N VAL A 46 -43.39 -5.61 14.63
CA VAL A 46 -43.81 -5.40 16.02
C VAL A 46 -42.72 -4.57 16.69
N GLN A 47 -43.07 -3.44 17.32
CA GLN A 47 -42.14 -2.77 18.22
C GLN A 47 -41.92 -3.65 19.45
N ILE A 48 -40.82 -4.40 19.45
CA ILE A 48 -40.42 -5.23 20.58
C ILE A 48 -39.86 -4.32 21.66
N SER A 49 -40.50 -4.33 22.83
CA SER A 49 -40.08 -3.50 23.95
C SER A 49 -38.70 -3.92 24.44
N LYS A 50 -37.71 -3.02 24.31
CA LYS A 50 -36.37 -3.14 24.90
C LYS A 50 -36.49 -3.59 26.37
N PRO A 51 -35.86 -4.70 26.79
CA PRO A 51 -35.89 -5.12 28.19
C PRO A 51 -35.09 -4.14 29.07
N THR A 52 -35.45 -4.06 30.35
CA THR A 52 -34.72 -3.21 31.31
C THR A 52 -33.49 -3.96 31.83
N PRO A 53 -32.27 -3.46 31.62
CA PRO A 53 -31.07 -4.12 32.13
C PRO A 53 -30.99 -4.06 33.67
N THR A 54 -30.20 -4.96 34.27
CA THR A 54 -30.07 -5.07 35.74
C THR A 54 -29.33 -3.90 36.38
N ARG A 55 -28.61 -3.11 35.57
CA ARG A 55 -27.84 -1.91 35.93
C ARG A 55 -27.90 -0.92 34.76
N HIS A 56 -27.42 0.30 34.98
CA HIS A 56 -27.20 1.25 33.89
C HIS A 56 -26.14 0.72 32.91
N PHE A 57 -26.43 0.80 31.62
CA PHE A 57 -25.48 0.58 30.54
C PHE A 57 -25.58 1.71 29.50
N GLU A 58 -24.44 2.21 29.06
CA GLU A 58 -24.26 3.26 28.05
C GLU A 58 -24.83 2.88 26.69
N HIS A 59 -24.66 1.61 26.28
CA HIS A 59 -25.03 1.12 24.96
C HIS A 59 -25.91 -0.13 25.04
N TYR A 60 -26.72 -0.33 24.01
CA TYR A 60 -27.55 -1.53 23.86
C TYR A 60 -27.85 -1.81 22.39
N VAL A 61 -28.11 -3.07 22.05
CA VAL A 61 -28.49 -3.47 20.70
C VAL A 61 -29.32 -4.75 20.73
N GLN A 62 -30.36 -4.81 19.90
CA GLN A 62 -31.08 -6.06 19.59
C GLN A 62 -30.23 -6.87 18.58
N LEU A 63 -29.85 -8.10 18.91
CA LEU A 63 -28.97 -8.92 18.07
C LEU A 63 -29.72 -9.75 17.04
N ASP A 64 -30.85 -10.35 17.41
CA ASP A 64 -31.71 -11.11 16.51
C ASP A 64 -32.88 -10.26 15.97
N THR A 65 -33.60 -10.78 14.97
CA THR A 65 -34.73 -10.07 14.35
C THR A 65 -36.04 -10.20 15.13
N GLU A 66 -36.16 -11.25 15.93
CA GLU A 66 -37.36 -11.58 16.71
C GLU A 66 -37.31 -11.04 18.16
N GLY A 67 -36.23 -10.32 18.52
CA GLY A 67 -36.06 -9.70 19.83
C GLY A 67 -35.85 -10.68 20.98
N ASN A 68 -35.52 -11.94 20.67
CA ASN A 68 -35.18 -12.97 21.65
C ASN A 68 -33.77 -12.78 22.23
N TYR A 69 -32.93 -11.91 21.67
CA TYR A 69 -31.56 -11.70 22.15
C TYR A 69 -31.20 -10.20 22.14
N TRP A 70 -31.05 -9.64 23.34
CA TRP A 70 -30.58 -8.27 23.56
C TRP A 70 -29.19 -8.27 24.20
N LEU A 71 -28.34 -7.35 23.75
CA LEU A 71 -27.04 -7.05 24.32
C LEU A 71 -27.04 -5.64 24.89
N PHE A 72 -26.45 -5.48 26.07
CA PHE A 72 -26.15 -4.20 26.72
C PHE A 72 -24.67 -4.17 27.04
N TRP A 73 -24.01 -3.02 26.90
CA TRP A 73 -22.60 -2.90 27.30
C TRP A 73 -22.21 -1.50 27.75
N SER A 74 -21.09 -1.43 28.45
CA SER A 74 -20.41 -0.20 28.86
C SER A 74 -18.91 -0.46 28.96
N THR A 75 -18.12 0.57 28.72
CA THR A 75 -16.68 0.40 28.54
C THR A 75 -15.87 1.30 29.45
N ASN A 76 -14.62 0.91 29.67
CA ASN A 76 -13.59 1.78 30.24
C ASN A 76 -12.24 1.45 29.59
N ALA A 77 -11.19 2.13 30.02
CA ALA A 77 -9.84 1.99 29.49
C ALA A 77 -9.21 0.58 29.60
N THR A 78 -9.87 -0.40 30.24
CA THR A 78 -9.31 -1.75 30.47
C THR A 78 -10.23 -2.91 30.12
N HIS A 79 -11.56 -2.74 30.14
CA HIS A 79 -12.51 -3.82 29.90
C HIS A 79 -13.87 -3.34 29.38
N VAL A 80 -14.61 -4.26 28.75
CA VAL A 80 -16.04 -4.13 28.45
C VAL A 80 -16.84 -4.97 29.42
N THR A 81 -17.88 -4.39 30.03
CA THR A 81 -18.90 -5.15 30.76
C THR A 81 -20.10 -5.35 29.85
N PHE A 82 -20.53 -6.59 29.67
CA PHE A 82 -21.67 -6.98 28.87
C PHE A 82 -22.81 -7.51 29.75
N GLU A 83 -24.04 -7.31 29.33
CA GLU A 83 -25.20 -8.05 29.80
C GLU A 83 -26.03 -8.54 28.63
N THR A 84 -26.41 -9.81 28.64
CA THR A 84 -27.31 -10.40 27.65
C THR A 84 -28.65 -10.73 28.30
N HIS A 85 -29.74 -10.44 27.58
CA HIS A 85 -31.09 -10.87 27.94
C HIS A 85 -31.58 -11.75 26.80
N VAL A 86 -31.78 -13.03 27.08
CA VAL A 86 -32.07 -14.03 26.04
C VAL A 86 -33.29 -14.84 26.39
N ASN A 87 -34.25 -14.94 25.47
CA ASN A 87 -35.48 -15.70 25.60
C ASN A 87 -35.21 -17.21 25.47
N THR A 88 -34.49 -17.76 26.45
CA THR A 88 -34.18 -19.17 26.60
C THR A 88 -34.02 -19.54 28.08
N HIS A 89 -34.31 -20.81 28.39
CA HIS A 89 -34.08 -21.48 29.67
C HIS A 89 -32.99 -22.57 29.57
N GLY A 90 -32.19 -22.51 28.50
CA GLY A 90 -30.99 -23.33 28.31
C GLY A 90 -29.78 -22.44 28.06
N TYR A 91 -28.82 -22.91 27.27
CA TYR A 91 -27.57 -22.16 27.07
C TYR A 91 -27.72 -20.91 26.18
N ILE A 92 -26.90 -19.92 26.50
CA ILE A 92 -26.56 -18.74 25.71
C ILE A 92 -25.12 -18.88 25.20
N GLY A 93 -24.94 -18.67 23.90
CA GLY A 93 -23.63 -18.45 23.29
C GLY A 93 -23.46 -16.98 22.90
N PHE A 94 -22.29 -16.43 23.14
CA PHE A 94 -21.91 -15.06 22.80
C PHE A 94 -20.43 -15.04 22.41
N GLY A 95 -20.02 -14.13 21.53
CA GLY A 95 -18.60 -13.94 21.26
C GLY A 95 -18.31 -12.87 20.23
N ILE A 96 -17.03 -12.72 19.92
CA ILE A 96 -16.50 -11.78 18.94
C ILE A 96 -15.79 -12.54 17.81
N SER A 97 -15.94 -12.06 16.57
CA SER A 97 -15.37 -12.65 15.37
C SER A 97 -14.79 -11.57 14.45
N PRO A 98 -13.65 -11.80 13.77
CA PRO A 98 -13.11 -10.82 12.83
C PRO A 98 -13.91 -10.82 11.51
N ASN A 99 -14.66 -11.90 11.22
CA ASN A 99 -15.35 -12.12 9.95
C ASN A 99 -16.87 -12.39 10.09
N GLY A 100 -17.42 -12.31 11.31
CA GLY A 100 -18.83 -12.54 11.61
C GLY A 100 -19.27 -14.01 11.53
N LYS A 101 -18.31 -14.95 11.41
CA LYS A 101 -18.55 -16.40 11.38
C LYS A 101 -18.06 -17.03 12.67
N MET A 102 -18.51 -18.25 12.91
CA MET A 102 -18.09 -19.08 14.04
C MET A 102 -16.60 -19.45 14.01
N PHE A 103 -15.85 -19.19 12.92
CA PHE A 103 -14.41 -19.47 12.86
C PHE A 103 -13.64 -18.42 12.03
N PRO A 104 -12.51 -17.89 12.55
CA PRO A 104 -12.13 -17.87 13.97
C PRO A 104 -13.08 -16.97 14.76
N ALA A 105 -13.21 -17.25 16.05
CA ALA A 105 -14.03 -16.53 17.00
C ALA A 105 -13.63 -16.90 18.44
N ASP A 106 -13.66 -15.91 19.30
CA ASP A 106 -13.53 -15.94 20.74
C ASP A 106 -14.96 -15.90 21.32
N VAL A 107 -15.35 -16.90 22.13
CA VAL A 107 -16.75 -17.23 22.45
C VAL A 107 -16.96 -17.79 23.85
N ILE A 108 -17.95 -17.27 24.57
CA ILE A 108 -18.45 -17.87 25.81
C ILE A 108 -19.67 -18.75 25.55
N VAL A 109 -19.83 -19.76 26.40
CA VAL A 109 -21.09 -20.50 26.55
C VAL A 109 -21.45 -20.57 28.02
N GLY A 110 -22.69 -20.19 28.36
CA GLY A 110 -23.18 -20.21 29.73
C GLY A 110 -24.70 -20.21 29.83
N GLY A 111 -25.20 -20.39 31.04
CA GLY A 111 -26.62 -20.47 31.36
C GLY A 111 -26.85 -20.64 32.86
N VAL A 112 -28.07 -20.98 33.23
CA VAL A 112 -28.42 -21.35 34.61
C VAL A 112 -29.16 -22.68 34.55
N LYS A 113 -28.77 -23.60 35.41
CA LYS A 113 -29.37 -24.93 35.50
C LYS A 113 -29.58 -25.31 36.96
N ASP A 114 -30.78 -25.76 37.30
CA ASP A 114 -31.15 -26.14 38.67
C ASP A 114 -30.83 -25.02 39.70
N GLY A 115 -30.95 -23.76 39.28
CA GLY A 115 -30.62 -22.56 40.07
C GLY A 115 -29.12 -22.23 40.19
N GLN A 116 -28.23 -22.98 39.53
CA GLN A 116 -26.78 -22.76 39.52
C GLN A 116 -26.31 -22.24 38.16
N THR A 117 -25.54 -21.15 38.16
CA THR A 117 -24.91 -20.60 36.96
C THR A 117 -23.78 -21.50 36.48
N TYR A 118 -23.72 -21.74 35.17
CA TYR A 118 -22.51 -22.22 34.50
C TYR A 118 -22.10 -21.22 33.42
N PHE A 119 -20.81 -20.99 33.28
CA PHE A 119 -20.24 -20.08 32.31
C PHE A 119 -18.82 -20.52 32.04
N LYS A 120 -18.41 -20.55 30.77
CA LYS A 120 -17.10 -21.04 30.40
C LYS A 120 -16.62 -20.40 29.11
N ASP A 121 -15.32 -20.16 29.11
CA ASP A 121 -14.53 -19.65 28.00
C ASP A 121 -14.24 -20.71 26.94
N TYR A 122 -14.32 -20.31 25.67
CA TYR A 122 -14.05 -21.15 24.52
C TYR A 122 -13.49 -20.31 23.35
N HIS A 123 -12.76 -20.98 22.48
CA HIS A 123 -12.34 -20.42 21.20
C HIS A 123 -12.58 -21.42 20.06
N THR A 124 -12.37 -20.97 18.83
CA THR A 124 -12.58 -21.78 17.63
C THR A 124 -11.35 -21.82 16.75
N THR A 125 -10.83 -23.04 16.55
CA THR A 125 -9.63 -23.32 15.77
C THR A 125 -9.93 -23.87 14.37
N GLN A 126 -11.19 -24.21 14.10
CA GLN A 126 -11.67 -24.76 12.83
C GLN A 126 -13.21 -24.70 12.75
N HIS A 127 -13.80 -25.16 11.63
CA HIS A 127 -15.24 -25.30 11.44
C HIS A 127 -15.82 -26.51 12.21
N ALA A 128 -15.73 -26.49 13.54
CA ALA A 128 -16.20 -27.52 14.47
C ALA A 128 -16.88 -26.86 15.70
N PRO A 129 -17.45 -27.63 16.65
CA PRO A 129 -17.86 -27.08 17.94
C PRO A 129 -16.69 -26.35 18.63
N PRO A 130 -16.95 -25.27 19.37
CA PRO A 130 -15.91 -24.49 20.03
C PRO A 130 -15.21 -25.33 21.11
N VAL A 131 -13.89 -25.15 21.22
CA VAL A 131 -13.05 -25.87 22.18
C VAL A 131 -12.79 -24.99 23.41
N VAL A 132 -12.72 -25.61 24.58
CA VAL A 132 -12.49 -24.90 25.85
C VAL A 132 -11.18 -24.15 25.77
N ASP A 133 -11.21 -22.86 26.07
CA ASP A 133 -10.01 -22.06 26.12
C ASP A 133 -9.11 -22.51 27.29
N GLN A 134 -7.79 -22.41 27.08
CA GLN A 134 -6.80 -22.69 28.12
C GLN A 134 -6.61 -21.49 29.05
N SER A 135 -6.89 -20.28 28.56
CA SER A 135 -7.08 -19.10 29.41
C SER A 135 -8.55 -18.98 29.85
N GLN A 136 -8.80 -18.08 30.79
CA GLN A 136 -10.14 -17.64 31.16
C GLN A 136 -10.08 -16.12 31.23
N ASP A 137 -10.60 -15.47 30.22
CA ASP A 137 -10.52 -14.02 30.05
C ASP A 137 -11.89 -13.35 30.02
N TRP A 138 -12.95 -14.14 29.86
CA TRP A 138 -14.32 -13.76 30.17
C TRP A 138 -14.71 -14.19 31.59
N PHE A 139 -15.19 -13.27 32.39
CA PHE A 139 -15.58 -13.53 33.77
C PHE A 139 -17.07 -13.25 33.98
N LEU A 140 -17.83 -14.27 34.39
CA LEU A 140 -19.21 -14.11 34.83
C LEU A 140 -19.26 -13.25 36.10
N ILE A 141 -20.06 -12.18 36.07
CA ILE A 141 -20.36 -11.34 37.25
C ILE A 141 -21.64 -11.83 37.92
N ALA A 142 -22.68 -12.13 37.12
CA ALA A 142 -23.97 -12.60 37.61
C ALA A 142 -24.69 -13.38 36.51
N GLY A 143 -25.49 -14.38 36.89
CA GLY A 143 -26.44 -15.04 36.00
C GLY A 143 -27.72 -15.38 36.73
N LYS A 144 -28.86 -15.26 36.06
CA LYS A 144 -30.16 -15.65 36.60
C LYS A 144 -31.14 -16.03 35.49
N GLU A 145 -32.02 -16.96 35.79
CA GLU A 145 -33.24 -17.18 35.01
C GLU A 145 -34.39 -16.32 35.53
N THR A 146 -35.27 -15.95 34.62
CA THR A 146 -36.50 -15.19 34.85
C THR A 146 -37.62 -15.82 34.02
N ALA A 147 -38.89 -15.46 34.26
CA ALA A 147 -40.00 -15.97 33.44
C ALA A 147 -39.92 -15.55 31.95
N SER A 148 -39.03 -14.61 31.61
CA SER A 148 -38.72 -14.15 30.25
C SER A 148 -37.42 -14.76 29.67
N GLY A 149 -36.83 -15.75 30.34
CA GLY A 149 -35.58 -16.39 29.95
C GLY A 149 -34.37 -15.98 30.80
N THR A 150 -33.18 -16.19 30.26
CA THR A 150 -31.90 -16.12 30.97
C THR A 150 -31.21 -14.77 30.78
N ILE A 151 -30.66 -14.25 31.88
CA ILE A 151 -29.85 -13.03 31.91
C ILE A 151 -28.45 -13.38 32.40
N LEU A 152 -27.41 -13.03 31.64
CA LEU A 152 -26.01 -13.18 32.04
C LEU A 152 -25.32 -11.81 31.97
N THR A 153 -24.63 -11.43 33.03
CA THR A 153 -23.76 -10.25 33.08
C THR A 153 -22.32 -10.71 33.27
N PHE A 154 -21.41 -10.28 32.39
CA PHE A 154 -20.02 -10.74 32.34
C PHE A 154 -19.07 -9.63 31.87
N VAL A 155 -17.77 -9.82 32.07
CA VAL A 155 -16.73 -8.83 31.75
C VAL A 155 -15.56 -9.48 31.03
N ARG A 156 -14.97 -8.75 30.08
CA ARG A 156 -13.76 -9.16 29.35
C ARG A 156 -12.82 -7.97 29.20
N LYS A 157 -11.51 -8.19 29.33
CA LYS A 157 -10.50 -7.15 29.06
C LYS A 157 -10.51 -6.75 27.58
N LEU A 158 -10.04 -5.53 27.30
CA LEU A 158 -9.82 -5.09 25.92
C LEU A 158 -8.68 -5.88 25.26
N ASN A 159 -7.57 -6.02 25.99
CA ASN A 159 -6.47 -6.91 25.65
C ASN A 159 -6.28 -7.89 26.82
N THR A 160 -6.31 -9.17 26.51
CA THR A 160 -6.22 -10.30 27.45
C THR A 160 -4.79 -10.84 27.56
N CYS A 161 -3.95 -10.52 26.56
CA CYS A 161 -2.62 -11.07 26.31
C CYS A 161 -2.60 -12.55 25.90
N ASP A 162 -3.75 -13.20 25.72
CA ASP A 162 -3.84 -14.45 24.97
C ASP A 162 -3.88 -14.13 23.47
N SER A 163 -2.98 -14.73 22.69
CA SER A 163 -2.87 -14.53 21.24
C SER A 163 -3.25 -15.78 20.42
N VAL A 164 -3.88 -16.77 21.05
CA VAL A 164 -4.23 -18.08 20.51
C VAL A 164 -5.75 -18.31 20.55
N GLY A 165 -6.37 -17.97 21.68
CA GLY A 165 -7.81 -17.98 21.88
C GLY A 165 -8.50 -16.70 21.44
N ASP A 166 -7.89 -15.58 21.82
CA ASP A 166 -8.57 -14.30 21.94
C ASP A 166 -8.34 -13.31 20.80
N MET A 167 -9.24 -12.31 20.74
CA MET A 167 -9.05 -11.09 19.94
C MET A 167 -8.87 -9.86 20.81
N VAL A 168 -8.06 -8.90 20.36
CA VAL A 168 -7.99 -7.57 20.99
C VAL A 168 -9.19 -6.74 20.57
N ILE A 169 -9.93 -6.19 21.53
CA ILE A 169 -11.01 -5.23 21.28
C ILE A 169 -10.37 -3.83 21.09
N THR A 170 -10.54 -3.27 19.89
CA THR A 170 -10.05 -1.94 19.49
C THR A 170 -11.23 -1.00 19.18
N ASP A 171 -10.96 0.19 18.64
CA ASP A 171 -11.97 1.11 18.11
C ASP A 171 -12.51 0.71 16.71
N ASP A 172 -12.01 -0.40 16.16
CA ASP A 172 -12.51 -1.01 14.92
C ASP A 172 -13.95 -1.54 15.04
N THR A 173 -14.57 -1.84 13.89
CA THR A 173 -15.85 -2.57 13.86
C THR A 173 -15.69 -3.96 14.47
N THR A 174 -16.36 -4.23 15.59
CA THR A 174 -16.42 -5.56 16.20
C THR A 174 -17.65 -6.31 15.71
N ARG A 175 -17.50 -7.55 15.24
CA ARG A 175 -18.64 -8.40 14.88
C ARG A 175 -18.99 -9.32 16.05
N ILE A 176 -20.09 -9.02 16.71
CA ILE A 176 -20.69 -9.93 17.70
C ILE A 176 -21.25 -11.13 16.94
N ILE A 177 -20.96 -12.33 17.44
CA ILE A 177 -21.69 -13.54 17.08
C ILE A 177 -22.48 -14.02 18.29
N PHE A 178 -23.68 -14.53 18.06
CA PHE A 178 -24.57 -14.98 19.12
C PHE A 178 -25.26 -16.28 18.75
N SER A 179 -25.64 -17.06 19.76
CA SER A 179 -26.52 -18.21 19.61
C SER A 179 -27.24 -18.53 20.92
N TYR A 180 -28.29 -19.34 20.85
CA TYR A 180 -29.00 -19.82 22.04
C TYR A 180 -29.71 -21.15 21.79
N ASN A 181 -29.98 -21.88 22.87
CA ASN A 181 -30.68 -23.17 22.81
C ASN A 181 -31.57 -23.32 24.06
N PRO A 182 -32.80 -23.87 23.94
CA PRO A 182 -33.62 -24.24 25.10
C PRO A 182 -33.06 -25.38 25.94
N GLU A 183 -32.05 -26.11 25.46
CA GLU A 183 -31.33 -27.13 26.23
C GLU A 183 -30.04 -26.55 26.85
N ASP A 184 -29.74 -26.95 28.08
CA ASP A 184 -28.46 -26.64 28.74
C ASP A 184 -27.28 -27.46 28.19
N VAL A 185 -26.08 -26.92 28.36
CA VAL A 185 -24.84 -27.68 28.18
C VAL A 185 -24.76 -28.81 29.22
N THR A 186 -24.35 -30.00 28.78
CA THR A 186 -24.07 -31.14 29.66
C THR A 186 -22.62 -31.60 29.49
N SER A 187 -22.37 -32.74 28.85
CA SER A 187 -21.03 -33.18 28.44
C SER A 187 -20.60 -32.63 27.08
N TYR A 188 -21.54 -32.06 26.32
CA TYR A 188 -21.33 -31.40 25.03
C TYR A 188 -22.24 -30.18 24.91
N ILE A 189 -21.95 -29.29 23.95
CA ILE A 189 -22.77 -28.14 23.60
C ILE A 189 -23.78 -28.57 22.52
N PRO A 190 -25.10 -28.57 22.76
CA PRO A 190 -26.09 -28.92 21.74
C PRO A 190 -26.08 -27.91 20.57
N TYR A 191 -26.29 -28.36 19.33
CA TYR A 191 -26.36 -27.44 18.20
C TYR A 191 -27.56 -26.49 18.32
N HIS A 192 -27.32 -25.18 18.37
CA HIS A 192 -28.36 -24.13 18.49
C HIS A 192 -29.44 -24.19 17.39
N GLY A 193 -29.14 -24.79 16.23
CA GLY A 193 -30.03 -24.79 15.07
C GLY A 193 -29.73 -23.64 14.10
N ALA A 194 -30.44 -23.61 12.97
CA ALA A 194 -30.19 -22.61 11.92
C ALA A 194 -30.74 -21.20 12.26
N THR A 195 -31.78 -21.11 13.09
CA THR A 195 -32.53 -19.87 13.38
C THR A 195 -32.09 -19.17 14.67
N ARG A 196 -31.61 -19.91 15.68
CA ARG A 196 -31.21 -19.35 16.99
C ARG A 196 -29.73 -18.96 17.03
N ARG A 197 -29.28 -18.26 15.98
CA ARG A 197 -27.90 -17.78 15.82
C ARG A 197 -27.84 -16.57 14.88
N GLY A 198 -26.79 -15.78 14.99
CA GLY A 198 -26.53 -14.73 14.02
C GLY A 198 -25.22 -13.97 14.28
N THR A 199 -25.04 -12.89 13.53
CA THR A 199 -23.96 -11.92 13.72
C THR A 199 -24.50 -10.50 13.59
N LYS A 200 -23.91 -9.56 14.34
CA LYS A 200 -24.20 -8.13 14.22
C LYS A 200 -22.92 -7.33 14.49
N SER A 201 -22.65 -6.37 13.62
CA SER A 201 -21.51 -5.46 13.72
C SER A 201 -21.85 -4.27 14.64
N VAL A 202 -20.91 -3.89 15.51
CA VAL A 202 -21.04 -2.80 16.49
C VAL A 202 -19.70 -2.10 16.69
N LEU A 203 -19.72 -0.90 17.30
CA LEU A 203 -18.51 -0.24 17.82
C LEU A 203 -18.52 -0.36 19.34
N LEU A 204 -17.71 -1.26 19.89
CA LEU A 204 -17.69 -1.46 21.33
C LEU A 204 -17.13 -0.25 22.08
N LEU A 205 -16.09 0.40 21.54
CA LEU A 205 -15.35 1.48 22.22
C LEU A 205 -15.71 2.90 21.74
N SER A 206 -16.67 3.05 20.81
CA SER A 206 -17.09 4.38 20.37
C SER A 206 -17.90 5.04 21.47
N SER A 207 -17.48 6.22 21.92
CA SER A 207 -18.38 7.13 22.63
C SER A 207 -19.63 7.36 21.78
N THR A 208 -20.81 7.34 22.40
CA THR A 208 -22.08 7.72 21.77
C THR A 208 -22.69 8.85 22.56
N LEU A 209 -23.16 9.91 21.90
CA LEU A 209 -23.97 10.93 22.55
C LEU A 209 -25.44 10.50 22.55
N THR A 210 -26.08 10.57 23.71
CA THR A 210 -27.52 10.37 23.89
C THR A 210 -28.26 11.71 23.96
N ALA A 211 -29.60 11.67 24.01
CA ALA A 211 -30.42 12.86 24.23
C ALA A 211 -30.15 13.54 25.59
N ASP A 212 -29.75 12.76 26.60
CA ASP A 212 -29.43 13.26 27.95
C ASP A 212 -28.07 13.98 27.96
N ASP A 213 -27.06 13.44 27.26
CA ASP A 213 -25.71 14.04 27.16
C ASP A 213 -25.72 15.41 26.47
N VAL A 214 -26.64 15.62 25.52
CA VAL A 214 -26.68 16.84 24.69
C VAL A 214 -27.76 17.84 25.09
N HIS A 215 -28.56 17.52 26.12
CA HIS A 215 -29.69 18.30 26.64
C HIS A 215 -30.59 18.90 25.55
N ILE A 216 -31.50 18.09 24.99
CA ILE A 216 -32.43 18.53 23.94
C ILE A 216 -33.36 19.64 24.46
N PRO A 217 -33.33 20.86 23.89
CA PRO A 217 -34.19 21.95 24.32
C PRO A 217 -35.68 21.71 24.01
N SER A 218 -36.56 22.30 24.81
CA SER A 218 -38.02 22.22 24.62
C SER A 218 -38.57 23.08 23.48
N ASP A 219 -37.75 23.96 22.88
CA ASP A 219 -38.09 24.81 21.74
C ASP A 219 -37.70 24.18 20.38
N THR A 220 -37.57 22.85 20.35
CA THR A 220 -37.16 22.08 19.17
C THR A 220 -38.28 21.90 18.15
N ILE A 221 -37.89 21.83 16.88
CA ILE A 221 -38.77 21.62 15.72
C ILE A 221 -38.19 20.50 14.86
N THR A 222 -39.03 19.55 14.45
CA THR A 222 -38.65 18.42 13.60
C THR A 222 -39.15 18.59 12.17
N TYR A 223 -38.34 18.19 11.19
CA TYR A 223 -38.73 18.13 9.78
C TYR A 223 -38.28 16.81 9.15
N ASP A 224 -39.17 16.24 8.33
CA ASP A 224 -39.00 14.92 7.72
C ASP A 224 -38.79 15.08 6.21
N PHE A 225 -37.64 14.64 5.73
CA PHE A 225 -37.32 14.53 4.30
C PHE A 225 -37.51 13.07 3.90
N LEU A 226 -38.67 12.73 3.36
CA LEU A 226 -39.05 11.36 2.99
C LEU A 226 -39.29 11.22 1.49
N HIS A 227 -39.10 10.03 0.93
CA HIS A 227 -39.73 9.69 -0.36
C HIS A 227 -41.25 9.61 -0.21
N ASP A 228 -41.96 9.62 -1.33
CA ASP A 228 -43.42 9.51 -1.38
C ASP A 228 -43.78 8.32 -2.27
N ASN A 229 -44.04 7.19 -1.61
CA ASN A 229 -44.47 5.93 -2.24
C ASN A 229 -43.63 5.54 -3.47
N TYR A 230 -42.30 5.65 -3.36
CA TYR A 230 -41.39 5.33 -4.44
C TYR A 230 -41.40 3.84 -4.76
N HIS A 231 -41.76 3.50 -6.00
CA HIS A 231 -41.71 2.13 -6.50
C HIS A 231 -40.29 1.79 -6.96
N LEU A 232 -39.61 0.93 -6.20
CA LEU A 232 -38.23 0.53 -6.49
C LEU A 232 -38.17 -0.31 -7.79
N PRO A 233 -37.29 0.02 -8.76
CA PRO A 233 -37.09 -0.81 -9.94
C PRO A 233 -36.32 -2.11 -9.61
N SER A 234 -36.31 -3.04 -10.56
CA SER A 234 -35.49 -4.26 -10.50
C SER A 234 -33.99 -4.02 -10.76
N ASP A 235 -33.55 -2.78 -10.97
CA ASP A 235 -32.12 -2.46 -11.03
C ASP A 235 -31.46 -2.87 -9.71
N THR A 236 -30.31 -3.54 -9.77
CA THR A 236 -29.60 -4.03 -8.57
C THR A 236 -29.08 -2.90 -7.68
N THR A 237 -28.87 -1.72 -8.25
CA THR A 237 -28.47 -0.49 -7.57
C THR A 237 -29.32 0.65 -8.15
N THR A 238 -29.90 1.50 -7.30
CA THR A 238 -30.60 2.73 -7.73
C THR A 238 -30.33 3.88 -6.77
N TYR A 239 -29.80 5.00 -7.29
CA TYR A 239 -29.71 6.27 -6.56
C TYR A 239 -30.86 7.17 -6.99
N PHE A 240 -31.78 7.41 -6.07
CA PHE A 240 -32.98 8.19 -6.32
C PHE A 240 -33.00 9.45 -5.48
N CYS A 241 -33.25 10.58 -6.14
CA CYS A 241 -33.16 11.91 -5.57
C CYS A 241 -34.55 12.53 -5.42
N ARG A 242 -34.80 13.17 -4.26
CA ARG A 242 -35.94 14.05 -4.03
C ARG A 242 -35.48 15.43 -3.59
N ALA A 243 -36.02 16.45 -4.23
CA ALA A 243 -35.79 17.86 -3.93
C ALA A 243 -36.78 18.38 -2.89
N PHE A 244 -36.31 19.24 -1.97
CA PHE A 244 -37.13 19.81 -0.90
C PHE A 244 -36.82 21.30 -0.70
N LYS A 245 -37.86 22.12 -0.71
CA LYS A 245 -37.78 23.50 -0.21
C LYS A 245 -37.77 23.51 1.31
N LEU A 246 -36.88 24.29 1.89
CA LEU A 246 -36.82 24.45 3.34
C LEU A 246 -37.93 25.37 3.86
N PRO A 247 -38.44 25.11 5.07
CA PRO A 247 -39.40 25.99 5.74
C PRO A 247 -38.77 27.37 5.94
N GLN A 248 -39.56 28.43 5.76
CA GLN A 248 -39.09 29.80 5.97
C GLN A 248 -38.80 30.04 7.46
N MET A 249 -37.53 30.26 7.79
CA MET A 249 -37.08 30.53 9.15
C MET A 249 -36.89 32.04 9.34
N THR A 250 -37.45 32.61 10.40
CA THR A 250 -37.34 34.05 10.71
C THR A 250 -36.08 34.42 11.51
N LYS A 251 -35.30 33.42 11.90
CA LYS A 251 -34.05 33.52 12.67
C LYS A 251 -33.18 32.29 12.40
N LYS A 252 -31.89 32.39 12.76
CA LYS A 252 -30.94 31.27 12.77
C LYS A 252 -31.44 30.14 13.68
N HIS A 253 -31.30 28.91 13.21
CA HIS A 253 -31.49 27.69 13.97
C HIS A 253 -30.23 26.81 13.85
N HIS A 254 -30.04 25.91 14.80
CA HIS A 254 -29.09 24.82 14.72
C HIS A 254 -29.84 23.49 14.57
N MET A 255 -29.54 22.72 13.53
CA MET A 255 -29.81 21.29 13.51
C MET A 255 -28.87 20.62 14.52
N ILE A 256 -29.45 19.91 15.50
CA ILE A 256 -28.74 19.33 16.65
C ILE A 256 -28.85 17.80 16.73
N LYS A 257 -29.74 17.19 15.93
CA LYS A 257 -29.97 15.74 15.84
C LYS A 257 -30.49 15.40 14.44
N PHE A 258 -30.12 14.24 13.92
CA PHE A 258 -30.82 13.60 12.80
C PHE A 258 -31.00 12.10 13.04
N GLU A 259 -32.04 11.51 12.44
CA GLU A 259 -32.36 10.08 12.57
C GLU A 259 -32.94 9.52 11.25
N PRO A 260 -32.63 8.26 10.90
CA PRO A 260 -33.23 7.61 9.75
C PRO A 260 -34.70 7.27 10.00
N ILE A 261 -35.52 7.46 8.97
CA ILE A 261 -36.87 6.90 8.90
C ILE A 261 -36.86 5.89 7.77
N VAL A 262 -36.86 4.60 8.12
CA VAL A 262 -36.86 3.51 7.13
C VAL A 262 -38.23 2.87 7.08
N THR A 263 -38.71 2.62 5.87
CA THR A 263 -39.99 1.94 5.60
C THR A 263 -39.89 0.49 6.09
N PRO A 264 -40.81 0.02 6.95
CA PRO A 264 -40.74 -1.34 7.49
C PRO A 264 -40.68 -2.41 6.39
N GLY A 265 -39.68 -3.30 6.47
CA GLY A 265 -39.38 -4.32 5.47
C GLY A 265 -38.35 -3.91 4.40
N ASN A 266 -37.98 -2.63 4.32
CA ASN A 266 -36.99 -2.11 3.36
C ASN A 266 -35.60 -1.87 4.01
N GLU A 267 -35.36 -2.35 5.23
CA GLU A 267 -34.11 -2.16 5.98
C GLU A 267 -32.88 -2.84 5.33
N LEU A 268 -33.13 -3.80 4.43
CA LEU A 268 -32.12 -4.44 3.57
C LEU A 268 -32.07 -3.87 2.15
N ASN A 269 -32.79 -2.79 1.89
CA ASN A 269 -32.85 -2.11 0.60
C ASN A 269 -32.32 -0.68 0.70
N VAL A 270 -32.65 0.08 1.75
CA VAL A 270 -32.12 1.43 1.98
C VAL A 270 -30.68 1.33 2.48
N HIS A 271 -29.70 1.47 1.57
CA HIS A 271 -28.29 1.27 1.89
C HIS A 271 -27.62 2.54 2.43
N HIS A 272 -27.85 3.70 1.82
CA HIS A 272 -27.42 4.99 2.39
C HIS A 272 -28.32 6.14 1.96
N ILE A 273 -28.31 7.22 2.74
CA ILE A 273 -29.03 8.46 2.48
C ILE A 273 -28.08 9.64 2.69
N LEU A 274 -27.98 10.51 1.68
CA LEU A 274 -27.23 11.76 1.74
C LEU A 274 -28.20 12.95 1.64
N ILE A 275 -27.95 14.01 2.41
CA ILE A 275 -28.59 15.32 2.20
C ILE A 275 -27.54 16.28 1.65
N PHE A 276 -27.87 16.88 0.51
CA PHE A 276 -27.09 17.90 -0.17
C PHE A 276 -27.70 19.28 0.04
N LYS A 277 -26.88 20.31 0.28
CA LYS A 277 -27.32 21.72 0.24
C LYS A 277 -27.27 22.27 -1.19
N CYS A 278 -28.23 23.13 -1.53
CA CYS A 278 -28.17 23.96 -2.72
C CYS A 278 -27.77 25.40 -2.38
N ASP A 279 -27.04 26.06 -3.28
CA ASP A 279 -26.78 27.50 -3.18
C ASP A 279 -28.09 28.30 -3.15
N LYS A 280 -28.13 29.38 -2.34
CA LYS A 280 -29.34 30.14 -1.99
C LYS A 280 -29.98 30.82 -3.21
N ARG A 281 -30.89 30.09 -3.88
CA ARG A 281 -31.57 30.47 -5.13
C ARG A 281 -33.08 30.22 -5.08
N ALA A 282 -33.73 30.61 -3.97
CA ALA A 282 -35.12 30.25 -3.68
C ALA A 282 -36.14 30.52 -4.81
N ALA A 283 -36.00 31.63 -5.54
CA ALA A 283 -36.92 31.97 -6.63
C ALA A 283 -36.79 31.05 -7.86
N GLU A 284 -35.57 30.58 -8.15
CA GLU A 284 -35.25 29.67 -9.25
C GLU A 284 -35.59 28.22 -8.89
N LEU A 285 -35.30 27.83 -7.64
CA LEU A 285 -35.49 26.44 -7.18
C LEU A 285 -36.93 26.14 -6.74
N ALA A 286 -37.79 27.14 -6.54
CA ALA A 286 -39.17 26.95 -6.06
C ALA A 286 -40.02 26.01 -6.93
N SER A 287 -39.78 25.94 -8.25
CA SER A 287 -40.49 25.03 -9.15
C SER A 287 -40.04 23.56 -9.05
N TYR A 288 -38.99 23.28 -8.29
CA TYR A 288 -38.44 21.94 -8.09
C TYR A 288 -38.78 21.35 -6.72
N ASP A 289 -39.58 22.04 -5.90
CA ASP A 289 -40.01 21.51 -4.60
C ASP A 289 -40.80 20.20 -4.79
N GLY A 290 -40.39 19.15 -4.08
CA GLY A 290 -40.91 17.80 -4.26
C GLY A 290 -40.50 17.10 -5.57
N ALA A 291 -39.61 17.66 -6.40
CA ALA A 291 -39.20 17.04 -7.65
C ALA A 291 -38.41 15.73 -7.42
N HIS A 292 -38.67 14.73 -8.27
CA HIS A 292 -38.08 13.40 -8.19
C HIS A 292 -37.27 13.08 -9.45
N PHE A 293 -36.06 12.53 -9.30
CA PHE A 293 -35.18 12.19 -10.42
C PHE A 293 -34.14 11.12 -10.05
N ARG A 294 -33.55 10.42 -11.03
CA ARG A 294 -32.37 9.58 -10.78
C ARG A 294 -31.13 10.45 -10.64
N CYS A 295 -30.30 10.14 -9.65
CA CYS A 295 -29.07 10.87 -9.37
C CYS A 295 -27.92 10.44 -10.32
N GLU A 296 -27.89 9.18 -10.78
CA GLU A 296 -26.71 8.60 -11.48
C GLU A 296 -26.42 9.14 -12.89
N LYS A 297 -27.26 10.01 -13.46
CA LYS A 297 -27.12 10.46 -14.86
C LYS A 297 -27.21 11.97 -14.99
N GLY A 298 -26.16 12.57 -15.54
CA GLY A 298 -26.08 14.03 -15.77
C GLY A 298 -27.23 14.60 -16.61
N GLU A 299 -27.86 13.78 -17.46
CA GLU A 299 -29.04 14.18 -18.25
C GLU A 299 -30.37 14.10 -17.48
N THR A 300 -30.47 13.30 -16.40
CA THR A 300 -31.72 13.17 -15.61
C THR A 300 -31.79 14.12 -14.42
N VAL A 301 -30.66 14.60 -13.92
CA VAL A 301 -30.62 15.63 -12.86
C VAL A 301 -31.00 16.99 -13.47
N PRO A 302 -32.04 17.68 -12.97
CA PRO A 302 -32.40 19.02 -13.43
C PRO A 302 -31.23 19.99 -13.32
N GLU A 303 -30.98 20.78 -14.37
CA GLU A 303 -29.78 21.60 -14.47
C GLU A 303 -29.54 22.53 -13.25
N PRO A 304 -30.56 23.25 -12.72
CA PRO A 304 -30.41 24.06 -11.52
C PRO A 304 -29.96 23.30 -10.26
N LEU A 305 -30.25 22.00 -10.17
CA LEU A 305 -29.96 21.15 -9.01
C LEU A 305 -28.60 20.42 -9.10
N ARG A 306 -27.96 20.38 -10.29
CA ARG A 306 -26.69 19.66 -10.50
C ARG A 306 -25.58 20.12 -9.54
N GLY A 307 -25.49 21.43 -9.29
CA GLY A 307 -24.50 22.00 -8.38
C GLY A 307 -24.68 21.62 -6.90
N CYS A 308 -25.86 21.12 -6.50
CA CYS A 308 -26.11 20.70 -5.12
C CYS A 308 -25.43 19.36 -4.80
N LEU A 309 -25.39 18.43 -5.77
CA LEU A 309 -24.89 17.04 -5.62
C LEU A 309 -23.36 16.92 -5.36
N SER A 310 -22.70 18.00 -4.97
CA SER A 310 -21.29 18.05 -4.54
C SER A 310 -21.11 18.63 -3.13
N LYS A 311 -22.20 18.95 -2.43
CA LYS A 311 -22.20 19.65 -1.13
C LYS A 311 -22.99 18.86 -0.08
N VAL A 312 -22.46 17.72 0.33
CA VAL A 312 -23.08 16.85 1.36
C VAL A 312 -23.01 17.54 2.73
N ILE A 313 -24.14 17.58 3.44
CA ILE A 313 -24.24 18.16 4.80
C ILE A 313 -24.59 17.13 5.86
N LEU A 314 -25.12 15.98 5.44
CA LEU A 314 -25.55 14.85 6.26
C LEU A 314 -25.31 13.58 5.46
N ALA A 315 -24.67 12.59 6.08
CA ALA A 315 -24.52 11.25 5.55
C ALA A 315 -25.02 10.24 6.59
N TRP A 316 -25.89 9.33 6.16
CA TRP A 316 -26.33 8.16 6.91
C TRP A 316 -26.17 6.91 6.03
N ALA A 317 -25.78 5.78 6.62
CA ALA A 317 -25.66 4.52 5.91
C ALA A 317 -26.11 3.34 6.80
N ILE A 318 -26.31 2.17 6.18
CA ILE A 318 -26.82 0.97 6.82
C ILE A 318 -26.05 0.63 8.11
N GLY A 319 -26.79 0.33 9.16
CA GLY A 319 -26.26 0.09 10.50
C GLY A 319 -26.02 1.35 11.34
N GLY A 320 -26.08 2.55 10.76
CA GLY A 320 -26.05 3.81 11.52
C GLY A 320 -27.35 4.08 12.26
N GLU A 321 -27.27 4.65 13.46
CA GLU A 321 -28.43 4.95 14.30
C GLU A 321 -28.77 6.46 14.29
N THR A 322 -29.31 6.98 15.40
CA THR A 322 -29.57 8.42 15.57
C THR A 322 -28.27 9.16 15.87
N PHE A 323 -27.99 10.22 15.12
CA PHE A 323 -26.86 11.09 15.36
C PHE A 323 -27.25 12.35 16.15
N TYR A 324 -26.44 12.72 17.14
CA TYR A 324 -26.59 13.94 17.93
C TYR A 324 -25.33 14.79 17.75
N TYR A 325 -25.49 16.05 17.36
CA TYR A 325 -24.36 16.98 17.37
C TYR A 325 -23.91 17.25 18.82
N PRO A 326 -22.61 17.49 19.09
CA PRO A 326 -22.10 17.75 20.43
C PRO A 326 -22.65 19.06 21.02
N PRO A 327 -22.71 19.24 22.36
CA PRO A 327 -23.21 20.46 22.98
C PRO A 327 -22.54 21.76 22.52
N THR A 328 -21.30 21.66 22.02
CA THR A 328 -20.47 22.75 21.52
C THR A 328 -20.88 23.26 20.14
N ALA A 329 -21.56 22.45 19.31
CA ALA A 329 -21.80 22.78 17.91
C ALA A 329 -23.16 22.29 17.36
N GLY A 330 -23.67 22.95 16.33
CA GLY A 330 -24.86 22.53 15.58
C GLY A 330 -24.81 23.05 14.14
N TYR A 331 -25.47 22.37 13.20
CA TYR A 331 -25.41 22.79 11.80
C TYR A 331 -26.35 23.99 11.55
N SER A 332 -25.81 25.10 11.05
CA SER A 332 -26.57 26.35 10.82
C SER A 332 -27.62 26.22 9.73
N LEU A 333 -28.82 26.72 10.02
CA LEU A 333 -29.90 26.92 9.05
C LEU A 333 -30.63 28.24 9.31
N GLY A 334 -31.22 28.84 8.26
CA GLY A 334 -32.06 30.03 8.37
C GLY A 334 -31.35 31.40 8.38
N THR A 335 -30.07 31.46 8.00
CA THR A 335 -29.36 32.74 7.74
C THR A 335 -29.26 33.05 6.24
N ASP A 336 -28.63 34.18 5.88
CA ASP A 336 -28.33 34.52 4.48
C ASP A 336 -27.20 33.72 3.84
N ALA A 337 -26.37 33.05 4.65
CA ALA A 337 -25.34 32.12 4.19
C ALA A 337 -25.80 30.65 4.18
N ASP A 338 -27.05 30.39 4.58
CA ASP A 338 -27.60 29.04 4.65
C ASP A 338 -28.48 28.73 3.43
N PRO A 339 -28.59 27.43 3.06
CA PRO A 339 -29.44 27.01 1.95
C PRO A 339 -30.93 27.25 2.25
N ASP A 340 -31.70 27.54 1.21
CA ASP A 340 -33.18 27.53 1.22
C ASP A 340 -33.76 26.20 0.69
N PHE A 341 -32.89 25.27 0.29
CA PHE A 341 -33.27 24.11 -0.51
C PHE A 341 -32.28 22.95 -0.33
N PHE A 342 -32.81 21.73 -0.20
CA PHE A 342 -32.04 20.48 -0.10
C PHE A 342 -32.37 19.53 -1.24
N VAL A 343 -31.43 18.63 -1.54
CA VAL A 343 -31.68 17.41 -2.31
C VAL A 343 -31.30 16.23 -1.43
N MET A 344 -32.25 15.32 -1.20
CA MET A 344 -31.98 14.02 -0.59
C MET A 344 -31.68 13.02 -1.69
N GLU A 345 -30.59 12.28 -1.56
CA GLU A 345 -30.26 11.11 -2.37
C GLU A 345 -30.40 9.85 -1.51
N THR A 346 -31.06 8.83 -2.03
CA THR A 346 -31.12 7.51 -1.40
C THR A 346 -30.56 6.47 -2.36
N HIS A 347 -29.50 5.78 -1.93
CA HIS A 347 -29.01 4.59 -2.58
C HIS A 347 -29.79 3.38 -2.08
N PHE A 348 -30.51 2.76 -3.01
CA PHE A 348 -31.17 1.48 -2.81
C PHE A 348 -30.35 0.33 -3.40
N ASP A 349 -30.05 -0.67 -2.57
CA ASP A 349 -29.44 -1.94 -2.98
C ASP A 349 -30.52 -3.03 -3.12
N ASN A 350 -30.63 -3.61 -4.32
CA ASN A 350 -31.62 -4.63 -4.64
C ASN A 350 -30.95 -5.87 -5.25
N PRO A 351 -30.11 -6.61 -4.48
CA PRO A 351 -29.28 -7.69 -5.01
C PRO A 351 -30.07 -8.90 -5.56
N LEU A 352 -31.38 -8.99 -5.26
CA LEU A 352 -32.29 -10.00 -5.82
C LEU A 352 -33.11 -9.50 -7.03
N ALA A 353 -32.85 -8.28 -7.53
CA ALA A 353 -33.52 -7.68 -8.68
C ALA A 353 -35.06 -7.75 -8.65
N LYS A 354 -35.67 -7.67 -7.45
CA LYS A 354 -37.14 -7.74 -7.30
C LYS A 354 -37.78 -6.49 -7.89
N SER A 355 -38.71 -6.65 -8.85
CA SER A 355 -39.48 -5.55 -9.45
C SER A 355 -40.81 -5.29 -8.74
N GLY A 356 -41.25 -4.03 -8.74
CA GLY A 356 -42.66 -3.62 -8.66
C GLY A 356 -43.36 -3.71 -7.30
N ASN A 357 -42.95 -4.64 -6.43
CA ASN A 357 -43.61 -4.93 -5.15
C ASN A 357 -42.93 -4.27 -3.92
N ILE A 358 -41.86 -3.51 -4.12
CA ILE A 358 -41.18 -2.76 -3.05
C ILE A 358 -41.55 -1.29 -3.20
N ILE A 359 -42.34 -0.79 -2.24
CA ILE A 359 -42.74 0.61 -2.13
C ILE A 359 -41.97 1.20 -0.95
N ASP A 360 -41.36 2.37 -1.15
CA ASP A 360 -40.52 3.02 -0.16
C ASP A 360 -40.93 4.48 0.07
N SER A 361 -41.00 4.88 1.33
CA SER A 361 -41.14 6.28 1.77
C SER A 361 -40.08 6.62 2.81
N SER A 362 -38.90 6.04 2.68
CA SER A 362 -37.78 6.21 3.61
C SER A 362 -37.10 7.56 3.42
N GLY A 363 -36.29 7.95 4.40
CA GLY A 363 -35.64 9.25 4.41
C GLY A 363 -34.99 9.59 5.75
N ILE A 364 -34.85 10.90 6.02
CA ILE A 364 -34.19 11.44 7.20
C ILE A 364 -35.11 12.44 7.92
N ARG A 365 -35.21 12.31 9.24
CA ARG A 365 -35.74 13.37 10.11
C ARG A 365 -34.60 14.17 10.70
N ILE A 366 -34.74 15.49 10.68
CA ILE A 366 -33.85 16.42 11.38
C ILE A 366 -34.59 17.06 12.57
N THR A 367 -33.86 17.35 13.65
CA THR A 367 -34.36 18.15 14.78
C THR A 367 -33.50 19.40 14.93
N MET A 368 -34.15 20.56 15.00
CA MET A 368 -33.51 21.87 15.08
C MET A 368 -34.01 22.67 16.28
N THR A 369 -33.22 23.62 16.76
CA THR A 369 -33.60 24.58 17.81
C THR A 369 -33.08 25.98 17.47
N PRO A 370 -33.80 27.06 17.82
CA PRO A 370 -33.25 28.41 17.80
C PRO A 370 -32.37 28.75 19.01
N THR A 371 -32.27 27.86 20.01
CA THR A 371 -31.30 27.94 21.09
C THR A 371 -29.93 27.50 20.56
N LEU A 372 -29.15 28.49 20.11
CA LEU A 372 -27.89 28.26 19.40
C LEU A 372 -26.79 27.73 20.34
N ARG A 373 -26.00 26.79 19.82
CA ARG A 373 -24.74 26.33 20.42
C ARG A 373 -23.58 27.25 20.02
N THR A 374 -22.41 27.08 20.65
CA THR A 374 -21.26 27.98 20.50
C THR A 374 -20.73 28.08 19.07
N HIS A 375 -20.75 26.98 18.31
CA HIS A 375 -20.17 26.91 16.97
C HIS A 375 -21.14 26.38 15.92
N ASP A 376 -20.98 26.86 14.69
CA ASP A 376 -21.61 26.24 13.53
C ASP A 376 -20.79 25.02 13.13
N ALA A 377 -21.45 23.88 12.94
CA ALA A 377 -20.85 22.65 12.44
C ALA A 377 -20.88 22.59 10.91
N GLY A 378 -19.94 21.85 10.32
CA GLY A 378 -19.92 21.47 8.91
C GLY A 378 -19.61 19.99 8.72
N LEU A 379 -19.80 19.51 7.49
CA LEU A 379 -19.38 18.19 7.03
C LEU A 379 -18.42 18.38 5.85
N LEU A 380 -17.32 17.62 5.82
CA LEU A 380 -16.30 17.70 4.77
C LEU A 380 -16.10 16.31 4.17
N GLN A 381 -16.35 16.17 2.87
CA GLN A 381 -16.08 14.96 2.12
C GLN A 381 -14.62 14.93 1.65
N ILE A 382 -13.90 13.85 1.94
CA ILE A 382 -12.54 13.59 1.45
C ILE A 382 -12.47 12.17 0.91
N GLY A 383 -11.66 11.96 -0.13
CA GLY A 383 -11.30 10.63 -0.58
C GLY A 383 -10.91 10.56 -2.06
N LEU A 384 -11.15 9.40 -2.67
CA LEU A 384 -11.15 9.30 -4.12
C LEU A 384 -12.45 9.89 -4.68
N GLY A 385 -12.35 10.60 -5.79
CA GLY A 385 -13.55 10.95 -6.56
C GLY A 385 -14.27 9.68 -7.01
N VAL A 386 -15.60 9.66 -6.99
CA VAL A 386 -16.36 8.52 -7.52
C VAL A 386 -16.21 8.50 -9.04
N SER A 387 -15.34 7.63 -9.54
CA SER A 387 -14.96 7.60 -10.95
C SER A 387 -14.40 6.24 -11.36
N PRO A 388 -14.65 5.78 -12.59
CA PRO A 388 -14.04 4.56 -13.14
C PRO A 388 -12.52 4.57 -13.28
N LEU A 389 -11.86 5.65 -12.87
CA LEU A 389 -10.40 5.73 -12.68
C LEU A 389 -9.95 5.07 -11.38
N GLN A 390 -10.75 5.07 -10.32
CA GLN A 390 -10.48 4.15 -9.23
C GLN A 390 -10.62 2.73 -9.82
N LEU A 391 -9.61 1.88 -9.66
CA LEU A 391 -9.63 0.51 -10.15
C LEU A 391 -8.96 -0.39 -9.12
N VAL A 392 -9.67 -1.43 -8.72
CA VAL A 392 -9.18 -2.53 -7.89
C VAL A 392 -9.00 -3.74 -8.79
N PRO A 393 -7.75 -4.22 -9.02
CA PRO A 393 -7.51 -5.40 -9.84
C PRO A 393 -8.15 -6.64 -9.19
N PRO A 394 -8.52 -7.66 -9.99
CA PRO A 394 -9.08 -8.91 -9.47
C PRO A 394 -8.01 -9.78 -8.81
N MET A 395 -8.42 -10.84 -8.12
CA MET A 395 -7.54 -11.88 -7.55
C MET A 395 -6.58 -11.41 -6.45
N GLU A 396 -6.69 -10.17 -5.94
CA GLU A 396 -5.80 -9.64 -4.90
C GLU A 396 -6.36 -9.86 -3.48
N PRO A 397 -5.57 -10.39 -2.53
CA PRO A 397 -5.96 -10.57 -1.12
C PRO A 397 -6.04 -9.26 -0.33
N SER A 398 -5.36 -8.22 -0.81
CA SER A 398 -5.23 -6.93 -0.13
C SER A 398 -4.69 -5.91 -1.14
N PHE A 399 -5.58 -5.18 -1.81
CA PHE A 399 -5.22 -4.07 -2.69
C PHE A 399 -5.46 -2.73 -2.01
N VAL A 400 -4.60 -1.73 -2.23
CA VAL A 400 -4.70 -0.40 -1.58
C VAL A 400 -5.05 0.66 -2.61
N SER A 401 -6.02 1.51 -2.29
CA SER A 401 -6.24 2.79 -2.99
C SER A 401 -6.22 3.93 -1.97
N GLU A 402 -5.60 5.07 -2.32
CA GLU A 402 -5.59 6.28 -1.49
C GLU A 402 -6.22 7.47 -2.25
N GLY A 403 -7.05 8.24 -1.56
CA GLY A 403 -7.53 9.56 -1.97
C GLY A 403 -6.92 10.66 -1.11
N PHE A 404 -6.73 11.86 -1.67
CA PHE A 404 -5.84 12.89 -1.13
C PHE A 404 -6.45 14.29 -1.15
N CYS A 405 -6.56 14.93 0.01
CA CYS A 405 -6.75 16.37 0.16
C CYS A 405 -5.41 17.03 0.57
N PRO A 406 -4.69 17.68 -0.37
CA PRO A 406 -3.40 18.30 -0.09
C PRO A 406 -3.56 19.71 0.50
N SER A 407 -2.49 20.22 1.10
CA SER A 407 -2.50 21.49 1.85
C SER A 407 -2.90 22.70 1.01
N GLU A 408 -2.62 22.69 -0.29
CA GLU A 408 -2.98 23.75 -1.24
C GLU A 408 -4.50 23.85 -1.49
N LEU A 409 -5.26 22.79 -1.23
CA LEU A 409 -6.72 22.79 -1.28
C LEU A 409 -7.32 22.97 0.12
N LEU A 410 -6.79 22.24 1.11
CA LEU A 410 -7.27 22.34 2.49
C LEU A 410 -7.12 23.76 3.05
N GLY A 411 -5.99 24.41 2.79
CA GLY A 411 -5.69 25.77 3.23
C GLY A 411 -6.47 26.89 2.53
N LYS A 412 -7.30 26.57 1.52
CA LYS A 412 -8.28 27.52 0.95
C LYS A 412 -9.58 27.56 1.73
N GLY A 413 -9.92 26.46 2.41
CA GLY A 413 -11.14 26.34 3.23
C GLY A 413 -10.89 26.57 4.72
N VAL A 414 -9.88 25.89 5.28
CA VAL A 414 -9.65 25.85 6.73
C VAL A 414 -9.20 27.23 7.22
N PRO A 415 -9.80 27.78 8.29
CA PRO A 415 -9.40 29.07 8.85
C PRO A 415 -8.06 28.98 9.60
N LYS A 416 -7.41 30.12 9.87
CA LYS A 416 -6.05 30.17 10.45
C LYS A 416 -5.95 29.50 11.82
N GLU A 417 -7.01 29.64 12.61
CA GLU A 417 -7.19 29.03 13.93
C GLU A 417 -7.48 27.53 13.87
N GLY A 418 -7.73 26.96 12.69
CA GLY A 418 -8.03 25.54 12.46
C GLY A 418 -9.47 25.12 12.78
N ILE A 419 -9.81 23.88 12.40
CA ILE A 419 -11.08 23.22 12.73
C ILE A 419 -10.85 22.07 13.72
N ASN A 420 -11.85 21.78 14.55
CA ASN A 420 -11.91 20.62 15.43
C ASN A 420 -12.85 19.58 14.82
N VAL A 421 -12.32 18.39 14.54
CA VAL A 421 -13.07 17.22 14.06
C VAL A 421 -13.60 16.47 15.26
N PHE A 422 -14.90 16.19 15.30
CA PHE A 422 -15.58 15.54 16.44
C PHE A 422 -16.26 14.22 16.09
N ALA A 423 -16.64 13.99 14.83
CA ALA A 423 -17.17 12.71 14.36
C ALA A 423 -16.84 12.45 12.89
N MET A 424 -16.95 11.20 12.42
CA MET A 424 -16.95 10.88 10.99
C MET A 424 -17.55 9.52 10.65
N VAL A 425 -17.95 9.34 9.39
CA VAL A 425 -18.27 8.03 8.79
C VAL A 425 -17.33 7.76 7.60
N GLN A 426 -16.95 6.50 7.42
CA GLN A 426 -16.13 5.99 6.33
C GLN A 426 -17.00 5.13 5.40
N HIS A 427 -16.78 5.24 4.08
CA HIS A 427 -17.63 4.62 3.06
C HIS A 427 -16.83 3.97 1.92
N SER A 428 -17.14 2.70 1.66
CA SER A 428 -16.63 1.82 0.61
C SER A 428 -17.66 0.70 0.36
N HIS A 429 -17.61 0.03 -0.79
CA HIS A 429 -18.54 -1.04 -1.17
C HIS A 429 -18.04 -2.44 -0.72
N LEU A 430 -18.51 -3.51 -1.39
CA LEU A 430 -18.38 -4.91 -0.96
C LEU A 430 -16.95 -5.40 -0.78
N LEU A 431 -15.98 -4.88 -1.55
CA LEU A 431 -14.58 -5.30 -1.46
C LEU A 431 -13.86 -4.64 -0.29
N GLY A 432 -14.34 -3.49 0.20
CA GLY A 432 -13.73 -2.77 1.33
C GLY A 432 -13.61 -3.64 2.58
N LYS A 433 -12.42 -3.71 3.18
CA LYS A 433 -12.13 -4.48 4.41
C LYS A 433 -11.40 -3.67 5.48
N LYS A 434 -10.66 -2.61 5.09
CA LYS A 434 -10.02 -1.67 6.02
C LYS A 434 -10.10 -0.24 5.47
N MET A 435 -10.31 0.74 6.33
CA MET A 435 -10.32 2.16 5.97
C MET A 435 -9.58 3.00 7.01
N ILE A 436 -8.76 3.96 6.58
CA ILE A 436 -7.99 4.84 7.47
C ILE A 436 -8.00 6.27 6.92
N THR A 437 -8.48 7.21 7.72
CA THR A 437 -8.45 8.66 7.43
C THR A 437 -7.19 9.25 8.06
N ARG A 438 -6.08 9.22 7.31
CA ARG A 438 -4.73 9.60 7.74
C ARG A 438 -4.58 11.12 7.82
N HIS A 439 -3.87 11.64 8.82
CA HIS A 439 -3.67 13.08 9.05
C HIS A 439 -2.18 13.41 9.08
N PHE A 440 -1.77 14.43 8.33
CA PHE A 440 -0.37 14.84 8.21
C PHE A 440 -0.20 16.32 8.54
N ARG A 441 0.91 16.66 9.18
CA ARG A 441 1.34 18.04 9.46
C ARG A 441 2.85 18.15 9.27
N ASN A 442 3.30 19.15 8.51
CA ASN A 442 4.73 19.41 8.26
C ASN A 442 5.50 18.17 7.77
N GLY A 443 4.90 17.37 6.89
CA GLY A 443 5.50 16.14 6.34
C GLY A 443 5.47 14.91 7.25
N ARG A 444 5.03 15.04 8.51
CA ARG A 444 4.89 13.93 9.46
C ARG A 444 3.43 13.48 9.59
N GLU A 445 3.21 12.18 9.68
CA GLU A 445 1.91 11.59 10.03
C GLU A 445 1.62 11.76 11.53
N LEU A 446 0.39 12.16 11.84
CA LEU A 446 -0.19 12.24 13.17
C LEU A 446 -1.17 11.07 13.36
N GLU A 447 -1.68 10.91 14.59
CA GLU A 447 -2.77 9.98 14.91
C GLU A 447 -3.93 10.09 13.90
N PRO A 448 -4.24 9.04 13.10
CA PRO A 448 -5.29 9.07 12.08
C PRO A 448 -6.61 9.56 12.63
N LEU A 449 -7.37 10.36 11.88
CA LEU A 449 -8.64 10.91 12.36
C LEU A 449 -9.64 9.80 12.72
N ALA A 450 -9.64 8.71 11.93
CA ALA A 450 -10.21 7.42 12.29
C ALA A 450 -9.46 6.29 11.56
N ALA A 451 -9.44 5.11 12.16
CA ALA A 451 -9.03 3.86 11.53
C ALA A 451 -10.12 2.80 11.77
N ASP A 452 -10.32 1.93 10.79
CA ASP A 452 -11.06 0.69 10.96
C ASP A 452 -10.37 -0.43 10.19
N THR A 453 -9.74 -1.35 10.91
CA THR A 453 -9.05 -2.51 10.32
C THR A 453 -9.96 -3.73 10.11
N HIS A 454 -11.25 -3.60 10.47
CA HIS A 454 -12.28 -4.62 10.39
C HIS A 454 -13.57 -4.14 9.68
N TYR A 455 -13.52 -3.03 8.93
CA TYR A 455 -14.62 -2.36 8.23
C TYR A 455 -15.68 -3.32 7.65
N ASP A 456 -16.96 -2.98 7.85
CA ASP A 456 -18.10 -3.71 7.30
C ASP A 456 -18.91 -2.85 6.34
N PHE A 457 -19.14 -3.36 5.13
CA PHE A 457 -20.07 -2.76 4.19
C PHE A 457 -21.48 -2.60 4.78
N ASN A 458 -21.92 -3.56 5.62
CA ASN A 458 -23.28 -3.55 6.19
C ASN A 458 -23.38 -2.80 7.53
N PHE A 459 -22.34 -2.08 7.94
CA PHE A 459 -22.34 -1.29 9.18
C PHE A 459 -21.44 -0.05 9.05
N GLN A 460 -22.06 1.09 8.78
CA GLN A 460 -21.42 2.36 8.46
C GLN A 460 -22.04 3.50 9.29
N ASP A 461 -21.71 3.53 10.58
CA ASP A 461 -22.23 4.54 11.52
C ASP A 461 -21.33 5.78 11.65
N MET A 462 -21.92 6.89 12.10
CA MET A 462 -21.24 8.15 12.42
C MET A 462 -20.50 8.04 13.76
N ARG A 463 -19.19 7.80 13.70
CA ARG A 463 -18.34 7.54 14.86
C ARG A 463 -17.89 8.85 15.49
N TYR A 464 -18.16 9.03 16.78
CA TYR A 464 -17.59 10.14 17.54
C TYR A 464 -16.12 9.84 17.85
N LEU A 465 -15.26 10.85 17.71
CA LEU A 465 -13.86 10.73 18.11
C LEU A 465 -13.78 10.80 19.64
N SER A 466 -13.13 9.83 20.27
CA SER A 466 -12.87 9.80 21.73
C SER A 466 -12.18 11.05 22.26
N LYS A 467 -11.49 11.78 21.38
CA LYS A 467 -11.01 13.15 21.60
C LYS A 467 -11.04 13.91 20.28
N GLU A 468 -11.60 15.13 20.31
CA GLU A 468 -11.61 16.00 19.14
C GLU A 468 -10.19 16.27 18.59
N LYS A 469 -10.02 16.18 17.27
CA LYS A 469 -8.73 16.31 16.59
C LYS A 469 -8.68 17.59 15.77
N LYS A 470 -7.60 18.36 15.92
CA LYS A 470 -7.48 19.70 15.34
C LYS A 470 -6.69 19.72 14.04
N VAL A 471 -7.30 20.25 12.98
CA VAL A 471 -6.76 20.36 11.61
C VAL A 471 -6.50 21.84 11.27
N TYR A 472 -5.33 22.13 10.70
CA TYR A 472 -4.89 23.49 10.31
C TYR A 472 -4.73 23.63 8.78
N PRO A 473 -4.63 24.86 8.24
CA PRO A 473 -4.56 25.10 6.79
C PRO A 473 -3.40 24.39 6.06
N MET A 474 -2.25 24.21 6.72
CA MET A 474 -1.06 23.56 6.16
C MET A 474 -0.99 22.05 6.43
N ASP A 475 -2.07 21.45 6.93
CA ASP A 475 -2.16 20.00 7.09
C ASP A 475 -2.49 19.33 5.75
N LYS A 476 -2.45 17.99 5.73
CA LYS A 476 -2.90 17.15 4.62
C LYS A 476 -3.69 15.98 5.18
N ILE A 477 -4.73 15.54 4.46
CA ILE A 477 -5.57 14.40 4.85
C ILE A 477 -5.61 13.42 3.68
N ASN A 478 -5.39 12.12 3.96
CA ASN A 478 -5.62 11.05 2.98
C ASN A 478 -6.70 10.10 3.50
N VAL A 479 -7.49 9.50 2.60
CA VAL A 479 -8.32 8.34 2.92
C VAL A 479 -7.70 7.13 2.23
N LYS A 480 -7.25 6.16 3.01
CA LYS A 480 -6.68 4.89 2.56
C LYS A 480 -7.71 3.79 2.70
N CYS A 481 -8.02 3.10 1.62
CA CYS A 481 -8.93 1.96 1.59
C CYS A 481 -8.19 0.69 1.19
N VAL A 482 -8.52 -0.44 1.83
CA VAL A 482 -7.94 -1.76 1.55
C VAL A 482 -9.05 -2.72 1.14
N TYR A 483 -8.87 -3.38 -0.01
CA TYR A 483 -9.86 -4.20 -0.68
C TYR A 483 -9.43 -5.67 -0.78
N ASP A 484 -10.39 -6.60 -0.70
CA ASP A 484 -10.21 -8.02 -0.96
C ASP A 484 -10.98 -8.44 -2.22
N SER A 485 -10.25 -8.61 -3.33
CA SER A 485 -10.79 -8.93 -4.66
C SER A 485 -10.51 -10.38 -5.08
N ARG A 486 -10.04 -11.27 -4.19
CA ARG A 486 -9.69 -12.68 -4.48
C ARG A 486 -10.72 -13.47 -5.28
N HIS A 487 -11.99 -13.13 -5.05
CA HIS A 487 -13.15 -13.81 -5.64
C HIS A 487 -13.61 -13.17 -6.97
N LYS A 488 -13.10 -12.00 -7.34
CA LYS A 488 -13.37 -11.34 -8.63
C LYS A 488 -12.40 -11.89 -9.69
N ARG A 489 -12.87 -11.97 -10.93
CA ARG A 489 -12.07 -12.34 -12.12
C ARG A 489 -11.71 -11.14 -13.00
N GLU A 490 -12.52 -10.10 -12.95
CA GLU A 490 -12.39 -8.84 -13.69
C GLU A 490 -12.13 -7.67 -12.74
N PRO A 491 -11.44 -6.60 -13.18
CA PRO A 491 -11.17 -5.43 -12.35
C PRO A 491 -12.47 -4.76 -11.91
N THR A 492 -12.53 -4.38 -10.64
CA THR A 492 -13.64 -3.62 -10.07
C THR A 492 -13.32 -2.13 -10.18
N LEU A 493 -14.15 -1.40 -10.91
CA LEU A 493 -13.98 0.04 -11.13
C LEU A 493 -14.65 0.84 -10.00
N GLY A 494 -14.24 2.08 -9.82
CA GLY A 494 -14.93 3.03 -8.97
C GLY A 494 -16.20 3.52 -9.63
N GLY A 495 -17.26 3.66 -8.84
CA GLY A 495 -18.59 3.97 -9.37
C GLY A 495 -19.67 3.88 -8.32
N LEU A 496 -20.92 3.93 -8.79
CA LEU A 496 -22.10 4.03 -7.94
C LEU A 496 -22.65 2.66 -7.56
N SER A 497 -22.49 1.64 -8.41
CA SER A 497 -23.05 0.32 -8.11
C SER A 497 -22.39 -0.34 -6.90
N THR A 498 -23.17 -1.11 -6.13
CA THR A 498 -22.70 -2.01 -5.07
C THR A 498 -21.60 -3.00 -5.54
N ASN A 499 -21.53 -3.27 -6.85
CA ASN A 499 -20.48 -4.10 -7.47
C ASN A 499 -19.28 -3.32 -8.02
N GLU A 500 -19.35 -2.00 -8.06
CA GLU A 500 -18.24 -1.05 -8.22
C GLU A 500 -17.70 -0.68 -6.83
N GLU A 501 -16.73 0.24 -6.72
CA GLU A 501 -16.13 0.64 -5.44
C GLU A 501 -16.11 2.15 -5.16
N MET A 502 -15.94 2.49 -3.88
CA MET A 502 -15.71 3.85 -3.39
C MET A 502 -14.60 3.88 -2.33
N CYS A 503 -14.06 5.07 -2.06
CA CYS A 503 -13.11 5.31 -0.97
C CYS A 503 -13.31 6.72 -0.41
N LEU A 504 -14.25 6.88 0.53
CA LEU A 504 -14.70 8.18 1.04
C LEU A 504 -14.68 8.24 2.57
N SER A 505 -14.45 9.43 3.11
CA SER A 505 -14.65 9.76 4.52
C SER A 505 -15.38 11.09 4.63
N PHE A 506 -16.43 11.11 5.45
CA PHE A 506 -17.26 12.29 5.72
C PHE A 506 -16.96 12.78 7.13
N ILE A 507 -16.28 13.92 7.22
CA ILE A 507 -15.67 14.45 8.45
C ILE A 507 -16.58 15.54 9.02
N ALA A 508 -17.11 15.34 10.23
CA ALA A 508 -17.91 16.34 10.95
C ALA A 508 -17.01 17.20 11.84
N TYR A 509 -17.10 18.52 11.69
CA TYR A 509 -16.16 19.47 12.30
C TYR A 509 -16.81 20.80 12.67
N TYR A 510 -16.12 21.61 13.49
CA TYR A 510 -16.45 23.02 13.74
C TYR A 510 -15.16 23.87 13.94
N PRO A 511 -15.18 25.20 13.71
CA PRO A 511 -16.26 25.97 13.10
C PRO A 511 -16.42 25.64 11.62
N ARG A 512 -17.64 25.79 11.09
CA ARG A 512 -18.00 25.61 9.68
C ARG A 512 -17.10 26.48 8.78
N MET A 513 -16.57 25.88 7.72
CA MET A 513 -15.83 26.57 6.66
C MET A 513 -16.60 26.50 5.33
N HIS A 514 -16.07 27.17 4.31
CA HIS A 514 -16.69 27.20 2.97
C HIS A 514 -16.35 26.01 2.08
N LEU A 515 -15.46 25.12 2.51
CA LEU A 515 -15.03 23.92 1.76
C LEU A 515 -15.90 22.72 2.17
N ASP A 516 -16.61 22.14 1.20
CA ASP A 516 -17.51 20.99 1.41
C ASP A 516 -16.89 19.67 0.94
N ASN A 517 -16.08 19.69 -0.11
CA ASN A 517 -15.45 18.50 -0.70
C ASN A 517 -14.00 18.76 -1.12
N CYS A 518 -13.12 17.78 -0.90
CA CYS A 518 -11.72 17.81 -1.30
C CYS A 518 -11.23 16.39 -1.66
N GLN A 519 -11.10 16.11 -2.96
CA GLN A 519 -10.89 14.76 -3.49
C GLN A 519 -9.72 14.70 -4.49
N SER A 520 -9.30 13.47 -4.80
CA SER A 520 -8.33 13.21 -5.86
C SER A 520 -8.69 12.02 -6.74
N LEU A 521 -8.06 11.94 -7.93
CA LEU A 521 -8.16 10.81 -8.85
C LEU A 521 -6.78 10.48 -9.48
N PRO A 522 -6.40 9.20 -9.59
CA PRO A 522 -5.25 8.81 -10.40
C PRO A 522 -5.54 8.99 -11.89
N ILE A 523 -4.62 9.63 -12.62
CA ILE A 523 -4.74 9.85 -14.07
C ILE A 523 -3.95 8.83 -14.91
N TYR A 524 -3.16 7.95 -14.27
CA TYR A 524 -2.36 6.91 -14.92
C TYR A 524 -1.51 7.39 -16.10
N ASN A 525 -0.85 8.54 -15.93
CA ASN A 525 0.05 9.12 -16.93
C ASN A 525 1.24 8.21 -17.32
N THR A 526 1.49 7.15 -16.54
CA THR A 526 2.47 6.07 -16.79
C THR A 526 1.93 4.95 -17.70
N ILE A 527 0.62 4.95 -17.99
CA ILE A 527 -0.07 4.03 -18.90
C ILE A 527 -0.38 4.73 -20.23
N SER A 528 -0.83 5.99 -20.18
CA SER A 528 -0.97 6.86 -21.36
C SER A 528 -0.89 8.33 -20.96
N SER A 529 -0.25 9.14 -21.79
CA SER A 529 -0.29 10.61 -21.66
C SER A 529 -1.67 11.19 -22.01
N ASN A 530 -2.45 10.49 -22.86
CA ASN A 530 -3.84 10.83 -23.11
C ASN A 530 -4.75 10.08 -22.13
N PHE A 531 -5.27 10.84 -21.17
CA PHE A 531 -6.22 10.40 -20.15
C PHE A 531 -7.41 9.59 -20.72
N ASN A 532 -7.92 9.94 -21.90
CA ASN A 532 -9.08 9.26 -22.49
C ASN A 532 -8.76 7.81 -22.90
N ASP A 533 -7.52 7.51 -23.25
CA ASP A 533 -7.10 6.20 -23.74
C ASP A 533 -6.84 5.21 -22.61
N VAL A 534 -6.50 5.71 -21.41
CA VAL A 534 -6.19 4.92 -20.20
C VAL A 534 -7.27 3.85 -19.95
N ARG A 535 -8.55 4.22 -19.99
CA ARG A 535 -9.66 3.29 -19.75
C ARG A 535 -9.79 2.23 -20.85
N SER A 536 -9.45 2.57 -22.09
CA SER A 536 -9.44 1.61 -23.20
C SER A 536 -8.29 0.61 -23.07
N ILE A 537 -7.10 1.09 -22.68
CA ILE A 537 -5.91 0.27 -22.46
C ILE A 537 -6.11 -0.69 -21.29
N LEU A 538 -6.57 -0.20 -20.13
CA LEU A 538 -6.85 -1.03 -18.95
C LEU A 538 -7.91 -2.11 -19.21
N ARG A 539 -8.84 -1.89 -20.14
CA ARG A 539 -9.83 -2.89 -20.58
C ARG A 539 -9.25 -3.97 -21.49
N SER A 540 -8.12 -3.75 -22.14
CA SER A 540 -7.46 -4.76 -22.99
C SER A 540 -6.40 -5.59 -22.25
N TRP A 541 -6.21 -5.35 -20.94
CA TRP A 541 -5.21 -6.05 -20.13
C TRP A 541 -5.73 -7.41 -19.65
N ASN A 542 -4.87 -8.44 -19.69
CA ASN A 542 -5.21 -9.74 -19.11
C ASN A 542 -4.98 -9.72 -17.58
N TRP A 543 -6.01 -9.33 -16.84
CA TRP A 543 -5.95 -9.19 -15.38
C TRP A 543 -5.71 -10.48 -14.61
N THR A 544 -5.83 -11.66 -15.25
CA THR A 544 -5.48 -12.94 -14.62
C THR A 544 -3.97 -13.11 -14.44
N ASP A 545 -3.16 -12.41 -15.23
CA ASP A 545 -1.70 -12.43 -15.14
C ASP A 545 -1.19 -11.60 -13.93
N PRO A 546 -0.44 -12.21 -12.97
CA PRO A 546 0.18 -11.49 -11.86
C PRO A 546 1.12 -10.36 -12.30
N ALA A 547 1.81 -10.49 -13.45
CA ALA A 547 2.70 -9.45 -13.97
C ALA A 547 1.92 -8.21 -14.41
N VAL A 548 0.71 -8.39 -14.98
CA VAL A 548 -0.21 -7.30 -15.34
C VAL A 548 -0.71 -6.57 -14.09
N ARG A 549 -1.09 -7.30 -13.03
CA ARG A 549 -1.50 -6.68 -11.76
C ARG A 549 -0.34 -5.95 -11.07
N THR A 550 0.87 -6.49 -11.15
CA THR A 550 2.09 -5.83 -10.68
C THR A 550 2.42 -4.56 -11.48
N LYS A 551 2.26 -4.60 -12.82
CA LYS A 551 2.35 -3.40 -13.69
C LYS A 551 1.32 -2.36 -13.28
N PHE A 552 0.08 -2.76 -13.00
CA PHE A 552 -0.97 -1.84 -12.56
C PHE A 552 -0.64 -1.17 -11.22
N GLN A 553 -0.20 -1.94 -10.21
CA GLN A 553 0.23 -1.38 -8.92
C GLN A 553 1.36 -0.36 -9.12
N SER A 554 2.40 -0.71 -9.89
CA SER A 554 3.50 0.23 -10.20
C SER A 554 3.00 1.47 -10.96
N ALA A 555 2.05 1.32 -11.87
CA ALA A 555 1.46 2.46 -12.59
C ALA A 555 0.66 3.39 -11.66
N LEU A 556 -0.08 2.83 -10.69
CA LEU A 556 -0.79 3.58 -9.64
C LEU A 556 0.19 4.28 -8.68
N ASP A 557 1.21 3.59 -8.21
CA ASP A 557 2.26 4.13 -7.30
C ASP A 557 3.08 5.28 -7.91
N ASN A 558 3.09 5.34 -9.24
CA ASN A 558 3.76 6.36 -10.04
C ASN A 558 2.77 7.33 -10.71
N SER A 559 1.46 7.20 -10.48
CA SER A 559 0.47 8.10 -11.06
C SER A 559 0.56 9.48 -10.43
N ILE A 560 0.49 10.50 -11.28
CA ILE A 560 0.09 11.85 -10.89
C ILE A 560 -1.38 11.79 -10.46
N HIS A 561 -1.77 12.62 -9.50
CA HIS A 561 -3.15 12.74 -9.04
C HIS A 561 -3.74 14.08 -9.48
N TYR A 562 -4.96 14.01 -10.02
CA TYR A 562 -5.80 15.16 -10.28
C TYR A 562 -6.58 15.47 -9.01
N HIS A 563 -6.36 16.64 -8.41
CA HIS A 563 -7.06 17.06 -7.19
C HIS A 563 -8.10 18.13 -7.49
N PHE A 564 -9.22 18.06 -6.81
CA PHE A 564 -10.32 19.02 -6.95
C PHE A 564 -10.99 19.28 -5.62
N SER A 565 -11.45 20.52 -5.45
CA SER A 565 -12.21 20.97 -4.28
C SER A 565 -13.42 21.78 -4.70
N SER A 566 -14.50 21.67 -3.93
CA SER A 566 -15.74 22.44 -4.13
C SER A 566 -16.35 22.91 -2.82
N GLY A 567 -17.11 24.01 -2.89
CA GLY A 567 -17.91 24.50 -1.78
C GLY A 567 -18.66 25.81 -2.07
N ASP A 568 -18.80 26.66 -1.06
CA ASP A 568 -19.67 27.84 -1.09
C ASP A 568 -19.08 29.07 -1.80
N THR A 569 -17.78 29.07 -2.15
CA THR A 569 -17.12 30.23 -2.76
C THR A 569 -16.21 29.87 -3.94
N ALA A 570 -16.05 30.81 -4.88
CA ALA A 570 -15.11 30.67 -5.99
C ALA A 570 -13.64 30.49 -5.54
N ALA A 571 -13.29 30.88 -4.30
CA ALA A 571 -11.94 30.71 -3.76
C ALA A 571 -11.62 29.25 -3.38
N VAL A 572 -12.62 28.46 -2.99
CA VAL A 572 -12.46 27.02 -2.68
C VAL A 572 -12.75 26.12 -3.87
N ASN A 573 -13.50 26.60 -4.87
CA ASN A 573 -13.76 25.88 -6.12
C ASN A 573 -12.50 25.89 -6.99
N HIS A 574 -11.71 24.82 -6.96
CA HIS A 574 -10.40 24.81 -7.61
C HIS A 574 -9.96 23.40 -8.05
N PHE A 575 -9.14 23.37 -9.09
CA PHE A 575 -8.52 22.17 -9.64
C PHE A 575 -6.99 22.33 -9.60
N VAL A 576 -6.25 21.31 -9.15
CA VAL A 576 -4.79 21.33 -9.13
C VAL A 576 -4.27 19.94 -9.51
N ILE A 577 -3.34 19.88 -10.45
CA ILE A 577 -2.58 18.67 -10.75
C ILE A 577 -1.35 18.69 -9.83
N VAL A 578 -1.22 17.70 -8.94
CA VAL A 578 -0.08 17.59 -8.02
C VAL A 578 0.57 16.23 -8.23
N ILE A 579 1.89 16.22 -8.37
CA ILE A 579 2.69 14.99 -8.39
C ILE A 579 2.73 14.43 -6.97
N HIS A 580 1.69 13.68 -6.60
CA HIS A 580 1.72 12.84 -5.42
C HIS A 580 2.62 11.63 -5.69
N HIS A 581 3.87 11.71 -5.25
CA HIS A 581 4.55 10.47 -4.90
C HIS A 581 3.77 9.85 -3.74
N ILE A 582 3.17 8.67 -3.96
CA ILE A 582 2.80 7.79 -2.85
C ILE A 582 4.06 7.69 -1.98
N PHE A 583 3.93 8.05 -0.70
CA PHE A 583 5.06 8.36 0.17
C PHE A 583 6.12 7.25 0.09
N LYS A 584 7.21 7.49 -0.66
CA LYS A 584 8.44 6.75 -0.47
C LYS A 584 8.83 7.01 0.98
N ILE A 585 8.84 5.97 1.80
CA ILE A 585 9.33 6.06 3.18
C ILE A 585 10.74 6.67 3.09
N PRO A 586 10.98 7.86 3.67
CA PRO A 586 12.27 8.52 3.54
C PRO A 586 13.35 7.63 4.16
N LYS A 587 14.56 7.68 3.63
CA LYS A 587 15.72 6.93 4.16
C LYS A 587 15.81 7.18 5.68
N PRO A 588 15.71 6.14 6.53
CA PRO A 588 15.80 6.32 7.96
C PRO A 588 17.23 6.69 8.37
N THR A 589 17.38 7.37 9.50
CA THR A 589 18.69 7.68 10.06
C THR A 589 19.20 6.48 10.88
N PRO A 590 20.36 5.90 10.53
CA PRO A 590 20.90 4.77 11.29
C PRO A 590 21.34 5.18 12.71
N THR A 591 21.45 4.21 13.62
CA THR A 591 21.84 4.45 15.02
C THR A 591 23.31 4.83 15.21
N ARG A 592 24.13 4.59 14.18
CA ARG A 592 25.56 4.87 14.12
C ARG A 592 25.97 5.19 12.68
N HIS A 593 27.20 5.62 12.49
CA HIS A 593 27.80 5.75 11.16
C HIS A 593 27.92 4.36 10.51
N PHE A 594 27.55 4.29 9.23
CA PHE A 594 27.75 3.15 8.34
C PHE A 594 28.21 3.69 6.98
N GLU A 595 29.18 3.01 6.37
CA GLU A 595 29.76 3.40 5.07
C GLU A 595 28.78 3.16 3.92
N HIS A 596 27.95 2.12 4.03
CA HIS A 596 27.03 1.70 2.99
C HIS A 596 25.59 1.59 3.47
N TYR A 597 24.65 1.72 2.56
CA TYR A 597 23.23 1.50 2.81
C TYR A 597 22.51 1.10 1.53
N VAL A 598 21.47 0.29 1.63
CA VAL A 598 20.65 -0.10 0.49
C VAL A 598 19.19 -0.26 0.90
N ARG A 599 18.28 0.12 0.00
CA ARG A 599 16.87 -0.24 0.11
C ARG A 599 16.67 -1.62 -0.51
N LEU A 600 16.23 -2.58 0.30
CA LEU A 600 16.08 -3.98 -0.10
C LEU A 600 14.73 -4.24 -0.78
N ASP A 601 13.66 -3.61 -0.33
CA ASP A 601 12.33 -3.75 -0.91
C ASP A 601 11.96 -2.61 -1.89
N THR A 602 10.96 -2.84 -2.75
CA THR A 602 10.48 -1.82 -3.69
C THR A 602 9.64 -0.73 -3.02
N THR A 603 8.99 -1.04 -1.89
CA THR A 603 8.04 -0.15 -1.20
C THR A 603 8.69 0.81 -0.18
N GLY A 604 9.96 0.59 0.18
CA GLY A 604 10.69 1.40 1.17
C GLY A 604 10.49 0.98 2.62
N GLN A 605 9.86 -0.17 2.86
CA GLN A 605 9.63 -0.72 4.19
C GLN A 605 10.85 -1.45 4.77
N PHE A 606 11.90 -1.75 3.98
CA PHE A 606 13.06 -2.50 4.43
C PHE A 606 14.37 -1.86 3.96
N TRP A 607 15.09 -1.24 4.90
CA TRP A 607 16.40 -0.64 4.68
C TRP A 607 17.48 -1.43 5.41
N LEU A 608 18.64 -1.55 4.76
CA LEU A 608 19.87 -2.11 5.33
C LEU A 608 20.96 -1.04 5.33
N PHE A 609 21.77 -1.03 6.37
CA PHE A 609 23.00 -0.26 6.51
C PHE A 609 24.12 -1.23 6.88
N TRP A 610 25.34 -1.04 6.39
CA TRP A 610 26.47 -1.87 6.80
C TRP A 610 27.82 -1.16 6.71
N THR A 611 28.78 -1.70 7.46
CA THR A 611 30.21 -1.38 7.42
C THR A 611 30.97 -2.69 7.59
N ALA A 612 32.05 -2.85 6.83
CA ALA A 612 32.84 -4.06 6.82
C ALA A 612 34.30 -3.77 7.18
N ASN A 613 34.99 -4.80 7.69
CA ASN A 613 36.44 -4.81 7.84
C ASN A 613 36.98 -6.20 7.49
N THR A 614 38.28 -6.39 7.62
CA THR A 614 38.99 -7.64 7.27
C THR A 614 38.59 -8.87 8.11
N THR A 615 37.67 -8.75 9.08
CA THR A 615 37.26 -9.84 9.97
C THR A 615 35.75 -10.04 10.10
N HIS A 616 34.94 -8.99 9.92
CA HIS A 616 33.49 -9.06 10.08
C HIS A 616 32.74 -7.93 9.35
N VAL A 617 31.44 -8.11 9.17
CA VAL A 617 30.48 -7.09 8.71
C VAL A 617 29.52 -6.77 9.86
N ILE A 618 29.30 -5.47 10.13
CA ILE A 618 28.26 -4.99 11.02
C ILE A 618 27.10 -4.50 10.16
N PHE A 619 25.90 -5.00 10.44
CA PHE A 619 24.66 -4.64 9.77
C PHE A 619 23.74 -3.87 10.72
N GLU A 620 22.88 -3.04 10.14
CA GLU A 620 21.67 -2.55 10.79
C GLU A 620 20.49 -2.57 9.82
N THR A 621 19.38 -3.18 10.22
CA THR A 621 18.12 -3.15 9.48
C THR A 621 17.16 -2.15 10.11
N HIS A 622 16.45 -1.39 9.27
CA HIS A 622 15.30 -0.57 9.67
C HIS A 622 14.10 -1.05 8.88
N VAL A 623 13.09 -1.59 9.58
CA VAL A 623 11.99 -2.29 8.95
C VAL A 623 10.67 -1.78 9.50
N ASN A 624 9.76 -1.40 8.60
CA ASN A 624 8.40 -0.99 8.94
C ASN A 624 7.52 -2.21 9.31
N THR A 625 7.88 -2.85 10.41
CA THR A 625 7.19 -3.97 11.03
C THR A 625 7.35 -3.88 12.54
N HIS A 626 6.35 -4.37 13.28
CA HIS A 626 6.39 -4.53 14.75
C HIS A 626 6.39 -6.01 15.16
N GLY A 627 6.89 -6.86 14.26
CA GLY A 627 7.12 -8.29 14.49
C GLY A 627 8.50 -8.69 14.00
N TYR A 628 8.64 -9.92 13.48
CA TYR A 628 9.95 -10.42 13.08
C TYR A 628 10.50 -9.81 11.78
N ILE A 629 11.83 -9.76 11.75
CA ILE A 629 12.70 -9.49 10.60
C ILE A 629 13.47 -10.77 10.30
N GLY A 630 13.40 -11.23 9.05
CA GLY A 630 14.27 -12.27 8.51
C GLY A 630 15.28 -11.65 7.56
N PHE A 631 16.55 -11.99 7.70
CA PHE A 631 17.64 -11.48 6.86
C PHE A 631 18.68 -12.57 6.67
N GLY A 632 19.37 -12.62 5.54
CA GLY A 632 20.42 -13.61 5.35
C GLY A 632 21.14 -13.48 4.02
N ILE A 633 22.04 -14.43 3.77
CA ILE A 633 22.84 -14.53 2.55
C ILE A 633 22.57 -15.85 1.85
N SER A 634 22.60 -15.84 0.51
CA SER A 634 22.33 -17.00 -0.34
C SER A 634 23.29 -17.00 -1.53
N PRO A 635 23.78 -18.15 -2.01
CA PRO A 635 24.65 -18.17 -3.18
C PRO A 635 23.85 -17.93 -4.47
N ASN A 636 22.54 -18.23 -4.45
CA ASN A 636 21.65 -18.20 -5.60
C ASN A 636 20.47 -17.21 -5.45
N GLY A 637 20.43 -16.42 -4.37
CA GLY A 637 19.37 -15.46 -4.08
C GLY A 637 18.02 -16.08 -3.71
N LYS A 638 17.97 -17.36 -3.35
CA LYS A 638 16.77 -18.08 -2.93
C LYS A 638 16.87 -18.49 -1.47
N MET A 639 15.74 -18.90 -0.88
CA MET A 639 15.67 -19.43 0.48
C MET A 639 16.41 -20.77 0.67
N PHE A 640 16.96 -21.39 -0.38
CA PHE A 640 17.72 -22.62 -0.25
C PHE A 640 18.82 -22.76 -1.33
N PRO A 641 20.08 -23.09 -0.94
CA PRO A 641 20.63 -22.93 0.40
C PRO A 641 20.77 -21.44 0.75
N ALA A 642 20.72 -21.15 2.05
CA ALA A 642 20.84 -19.83 2.63
C ALA A 642 21.13 -19.92 4.13
N ASP A 643 21.90 -18.95 4.59
CA ASP A 643 22.39 -18.71 5.93
C ASP A 643 21.65 -17.44 6.42
N VAL A 644 20.81 -17.57 7.46
CA VAL A 644 19.73 -16.62 7.76
C VAL A 644 19.50 -16.39 9.25
N ILE A 645 19.34 -15.13 9.63
CA ILE A 645 18.85 -14.75 10.96
C ILE A 645 17.35 -14.53 10.94
N VAL A 646 16.72 -14.80 12.08
CA VAL A 646 15.37 -14.31 12.39
C VAL A 646 15.38 -13.68 13.78
N GLY A 647 14.93 -12.44 13.85
CA GLY A 647 14.90 -11.68 15.10
C GLY A 647 13.86 -10.58 15.11
N GLY A 648 13.68 -9.95 16.26
CA GLY A 648 12.70 -8.91 16.48
C GLY A 648 12.81 -8.35 17.90
N VAL A 649 11.83 -7.53 18.26
CA VAL A 649 11.65 -7.03 19.62
C VAL A 649 10.23 -7.37 20.01
N LYS A 650 10.06 -7.99 21.17
CA LYS A 650 8.77 -8.37 21.73
C LYS A 650 8.74 -8.01 23.20
N ASP A 651 7.71 -7.30 23.65
CA ASP A 651 7.54 -6.85 25.04
C ASP A 651 8.78 -6.08 25.58
N GLY A 652 9.45 -5.33 24.69
CA GLY A 652 10.70 -4.61 24.99
C GLY A 652 11.95 -5.49 25.10
N GLN A 653 11.84 -6.81 24.91
CA GLN A 653 12.95 -7.75 24.90
C GLN A 653 13.33 -8.13 23.46
N THR A 654 14.61 -8.10 23.15
CA THR A 654 15.14 -8.53 21.86
C THR A 654 15.20 -10.05 21.79
N TYR A 655 14.69 -10.64 20.71
CA TYR A 655 15.03 -12.01 20.32
C TYR A 655 15.76 -11.98 18.99
N PHE A 656 16.78 -12.82 18.85
CA PHE A 656 17.58 -12.91 17.65
C PHE A 656 18.21 -14.30 17.62
N LYS A 657 18.05 -15.01 16.52
CA LYS A 657 18.49 -16.39 16.42
C LYS A 657 18.94 -16.71 15.00
N ASP A 658 19.92 -17.58 14.95
CA ASP A 658 20.62 -18.03 13.75
C ASP A 658 20.01 -19.33 13.23
N TYR A 659 19.94 -19.43 11.91
CA TYR A 659 19.27 -20.49 11.18
C TYR A 659 19.96 -20.72 9.84
N HIS A 660 19.87 -21.95 9.35
CA HIS A 660 20.26 -22.30 8.00
C HIS A 660 19.11 -23.03 7.29
N THR A 661 19.28 -23.27 6.00
CA THR A 661 18.27 -23.93 5.15
C THR A 661 18.88 -25.11 4.42
N THR A 662 18.31 -26.28 4.64
CA THR A 662 18.77 -27.57 4.09
C THR A 662 17.89 -28.10 2.96
N GLU A 663 16.72 -27.48 2.75
CA GLU A 663 15.76 -27.78 1.67
C GLU A 663 14.76 -26.62 1.50
N HIS A 664 13.72 -26.79 0.68
CA HIS A 664 12.62 -25.82 0.50
C HIS A 664 11.57 -25.90 1.64
N SER A 665 12.01 -25.83 2.90
CA SER A 665 11.16 -25.86 4.10
C SER A 665 11.44 -24.63 5.00
N PRO A 666 10.72 -24.41 6.12
CA PRO A 666 11.05 -23.34 7.07
C PRO A 666 12.51 -23.49 7.56
N PRO A 667 13.23 -22.38 7.74
CA PRO A 667 14.64 -22.44 8.14
C PRO A 667 14.80 -23.13 9.49
N VAL A 668 15.82 -23.97 9.60
CA VAL A 668 16.13 -24.76 10.79
C VAL A 668 17.18 -24.04 11.63
N VAL A 669 17.04 -24.09 12.95
CA VAL A 669 17.97 -23.45 13.89
C VAL A 669 19.37 -23.98 13.65
N ASP A 670 20.34 -23.09 13.49
CA ASP A 670 21.73 -23.50 13.36
C ASP A 670 22.27 -24.08 14.68
N GLN A 671 23.20 -25.03 14.56
CA GLN A 671 23.89 -25.63 15.71
C GLN A 671 25.02 -24.73 16.20
N SER A 672 25.61 -23.95 15.29
CA SER A 672 26.46 -22.82 15.63
C SER A 672 25.61 -21.56 15.86
N GLN A 673 26.26 -20.51 16.35
CA GLN A 673 25.67 -19.19 16.52
C GLN A 673 26.72 -18.20 16.05
N ASP A 674 26.61 -17.78 14.79
CA ASP A 674 27.63 -17.02 14.08
C ASP A 674 27.21 -15.58 13.75
N TRP A 675 25.93 -15.28 13.91
CA TRP A 675 25.38 -13.94 13.87
C TRP A 675 25.04 -13.43 15.28
N PHE A 676 25.66 -12.33 15.68
CA PHE A 676 25.49 -11.79 17.03
C PHE A 676 24.69 -10.48 17.00
N LEU A 677 23.56 -10.45 17.71
CA LEU A 677 22.84 -9.20 17.96
C LEU A 677 23.70 -8.27 18.81
N ILE A 678 23.87 -7.03 18.35
CA ILE A 678 24.51 -5.94 19.11
C ILE A 678 23.44 -5.14 19.87
N ALA A 679 22.34 -4.82 19.19
CA ALA A 679 21.22 -4.08 19.76
C ALA A 679 19.95 -4.35 18.94
N GLY A 680 18.80 -4.36 19.59
CA GLY A 680 17.51 -4.29 18.92
C GLY A 680 16.61 -3.30 19.65
N LYS A 681 15.79 -2.56 18.91
CA LYS A 681 14.76 -1.68 19.48
C LYS A 681 13.56 -1.60 18.56
N GLU A 682 12.40 -1.43 19.17
CA GLU A 682 11.17 -1.08 18.47
C GLU A 682 10.99 0.44 18.48
N THR A 683 10.45 0.99 17.41
CA THR A 683 10.15 2.42 17.27
C THR A 683 8.76 2.60 16.68
N ALA A 684 8.17 3.79 16.75
CA ALA A 684 6.90 4.08 16.07
C ALA A 684 6.95 3.95 14.53
N SER A 685 8.15 3.76 13.96
CA SER A 685 8.40 3.46 12.54
C SER A 685 8.74 1.99 12.28
N GLY A 686 8.58 1.12 13.29
CA GLY A 686 8.90 -0.31 13.26
C GLY A 686 10.24 -0.68 13.92
N THR A 687 10.64 -1.93 13.72
CA THR A 687 11.78 -2.59 14.37
C THR A 687 13.12 -2.23 13.72
N VAL A 688 14.13 -2.00 14.56
CA VAL A 688 15.53 -1.77 14.19
C VAL A 688 16.40 -2.83 14.86
N LEU A 689 17.20 -3.57 14.09
CA LEU A 689 18.16 -4.56 14.61
C LEU A 689 19.57 -4.23 14.11
N THR A 690 20.53 -4.08 15.02
CA THR A 690 21.96 -3.97 14.74
C THR A 690 22.64 -5.28 15.11
N PHE A 691 23.35 -5.92 14.20
CA PHE A 691 23.98 -7.23 14.39
C PHE A 691 25.30 -7.36 13.63
N VAL A 692 26.13 -8.34 13.98
CA VAL A 692 27.46 -8.56 13.41
C VAL A 692 27.67 -10.02 13.04
N ARG A 693 28.41 -10.25 11.96
CA ARG A 693 28.80 -11.58 11.50
C ARG A 693 30.24 -11.58 11.00
N LYS A 694 31.02 -12.63 11.32
CA LYS A 694 32.39 -12.79 10.79
C LYS A 694 32.36 -13.04 9.28
N LEU A 695 33.47 -12.73 8.60
CA LEU A 695 33.62 -13.08 7.18
C LEU A 695 33.72 -14.59 6.97
N ASN A 696 34.43 -15.26 7.86
CA ASN A 696 34.55 -16.72 7.91
C ASN A 696 34.32 -17.16 9.35
N THR A 697 33.34 -18.04 9.51
CA THR A 697 32.82 -18.55 10.78
C THR A 697 33.40 -19.93 11.11
N CYS A 698 33.95 -20.61 10.10
CA CYS A 698 34.50 -21.97 10.13
C CYS A 698 33.45 -23.09 10.37
N ASP A 699 32.16 -22.75 10.36
CA ASP A 699 31.09 -23.71 10.07
C ASP A 699 31.01 -23.91 8.53
N SER A 700 30.79 -25.15 8.09
CA SER A 700 30.69 -25.53 6.68
C SER A 700 29.40 -26.31 6.35
N VAL A 701 28.42 -26.26 7.24
CA VAL A 701 27.15 -27.01 7.19
C VAL A 701 25.96 -26.05 7.15
N GLY A 702 26.03 -24.93 7.87
CA GLY A 702 25.07 -23.83 7.80
C GLY A 702 25.53 -22.66 6.92
N ASP A 703 26.81 -22.31 7.03
CA ASP A 703 27.30 -20.97 6.72
C ASP A 703 27.95 -20.78 5.34
N MET A 704 27.93 -19.53 4.87
CA MET A 704 28.69 -19.10 3.68
C MET A 704 29.80 -18.10 4.02
N VAL A 705 31.02 -18.31 3.51
CA VAL A 705 32.10 -17.33 3.65
C VAL A 705 31.78 -16.04 2.88
N ILE A 706 31.84 -14.89 3.55
CA ILE A 706 31.77 -13.58 2.89
C ILE A 706 33.14 -13.27 2.28
N THR A 707 33.16 -13.00 0.99
CA THR A 707 34.35 -12.66 0.19
C THR A 707 34.16 -11.31 -0.51
N ASP A 708 35.16 -10.89 -1.29
CA ASP A 708 35.06 -9.72 -2.19
C ASP A 708 34.19 -9.99 -3.45
N ASP A 709 33.54 -11.16 -3.53
CA ASP A 709 32.60 -11.54 -4.59
C ASP A 709 31.20 -10.95 -4.32
N THR A 710 30.33 -10.89 -5.34
CA THR A 710 28.96 -10.37 -5.20
C THR A 710 28.13 -11.23 -4.22
N THR A 711 27.61 -10.62 -3.16
CA THR A 711 26.78 -11.28 -2.14
C THR A 711 25.29 -11.08 -2.44
N ARG A 712 24.51 -12.16 -2.50
CA ARG A 712 23.04 -12.08 -2.63
C ARG A 712 22.39 -12.12 -1.26
N LEU A 713 21.84 -10.99 -0.85
CA LEU A 713 21.04 -10.86 0.37
C LEU A 713 19.63 -11.36 0.12
N ILE A 714 19.08 -12.11 1.05
CA ILE A 714 17.64 -12.41 1.10
C ILE A 714 17.03 -11.77 2.34
N PHE A 715 15.79 -11.32 2.24
CA PHE A 715 15.10 -10.64 3.33
C PHE A 715 13.62 -11.03 3.39
N SER A 716 13.05 -10.95 4.58
CA SER A 716 11.61 -11.02 4.82
C SER A 716 11.21 -10.27 6.09
N TYR A 717 9.92 -9.96 6.23
CA TYR A 717 9.39 -9.34 7.45
C TYR A 717 7.92 -9.70 7.67
N ASN A 718 7.49 -9.66 8.94
CA ASN A 718 6.12 -9.98 9.33
C ASN A 718 5.71 -9.12 10.53
N PRO A 719 4.49 -8.54 10.56
CA PRO A 719 3.98 -7.81 11.73
C PRO A 719 3.66 -8.72 12.94
N VAL A 720 3.93 -10.02 12.85
CA VAL A 720 3.80 -10.99 13.95
C VAL A 720 5.19 -11.47 14.33
N ASP A 721 5.49 -11.52 15.63
CA ASP A 721 6.75 -12.06 16.15
C ASP A 721 6.87 -13.57 16.01
N VAL A 722 8.11 -14.07 16.07
CA VAL A 722 8.39 -15.49 16.26
C VAL A 722 8.00 -15.91 17.68
N THR A 723 7.35 -17.06 17.80
CA THR A 723 7.06 -17.71 19.09
C THR A 723 7.67 -19.11 19.12
N SER A 724 6.86 -20.17 18.96
CA SER A 724 7.35 -21.55 18.80
C SER A 724 7.66 -21.93 17.35
N TYR A 725 7.20 -21.12 16.38
CA TYR A 725 7.46 -21.26 14.96
C TYR A 725 7.61 -19.88 14.30
N ILE A 726 8.18 -19.85 13.08
CA ILE A 726 8.33 -18.63 12.27
C ILE A 726 7.08 -18.48 11.37
N PRO A 727 6.25 -17.44 11.54
CA PRO A 727 5.07 -17.24 10.71
C PRO A 727 5.42 -16.92 9.25
N TYR A 728 4.67 -17.45 8.28
CA TYR A 728 4.93 -17.16 6.86
C TYR A 728 4.72 -15.67 6.54
N HIS A 729 5.77 -15.00 6.04
CA HIS A 729 5.80 -13.57 5.71
C HIS A 729 4.84 -13.14 4.57
N GLY A 730 4.36 -14.09 3.76
CA GLY A 730 3.57 -13.81 2.56
C GLY A 730 4.43 -13.53 1.32
N ALA A 731 3.79 -13.39 0.16
CA ALA A 731 4.50 -13.22 -1.12
C ALA A 731 5.14 -11.81 -1.29
N THR A 732 4.60 -10.78 -0.64
CA THR A 732 4.94 -9.36 -0.84
C THR A 732 5.94 -8.80 0.18
N ARG A 733 6.20 -9.50 1.29
CA ARG A 733 7.12 -9.06 2.36
C ARG A 733 8.41 -9.87 2.37
N ARG A 734 8.94 -10.16 1.18
CA ARG A 734 10.17 -10.93 0.97
C ARG A 734 10.86 -10.50 -0.32
N GLY A 735 12.15 -10.76 -0.43
CA GLY A 735 12.88 -10.54 -1.69
C GLY A 735 14.33 -10.97 -1.63
N THR A 736 15.04 -10.67 -2.70
CA THR A 736 16.49 -10.85 -2.85
C THR A 736 17.11 -9.57 -3.42
N LYS A 737 18.36 -9.28 -3.06
CA LYS A 737 19.12 -8.12 -3.52
C LYS A 737 20.60 -8.46 -3.53
N SER A 738 21.27 -8.25 -4.67
CA SER A 738 22.72 -8.40 -4.78
C SER A 738 23.44 -7.11 -4.35
N VAL A 739 24.54 -7.25 -3.61
CA VAL A 739 25.43 -6.16 -3.14
C VAL A 739 26.88 -6.67 -3.06
N MET A 740 27.88 -5.79 -2.99
CA MET A 740 29.23 -6.14 -2.53
C MET A 740 29.43 -5.69 -1.08
N LEU A 741 29.48 -6.65 -0.14
CA LEU A 741 29.59 -6.31 1.29
C LEU A 741 30.96 -5.76 1.70
N LEU A 742 32.03 -6.15 1.00
CA LEU A 742 33.42 -5.78 1.32
C LEU A 742 34.03 -4.75 0.37
N SER A 743 33.26 -4.28 -0.63
CA SER A 743 33.76 -3.23 -1.53
C SER A 743 33.90 -1.93 -0.77
N SER A 744 35.07 -1.31 -0.84
CA SER A 744 35.20 0.09 -0.44
C SER A 744 34.45 0.97 -1.45
N SER A 745 33.73 1.97 -0.95
CA SER A 745 33.19 3.06 -1.74
C SER A 745 33.51 4.36 -1.00
N LEU A 746 34.07 5.34 -1.70
CA LEU A 746 34.33 6.64 -1.08
C LEU A 746 33.00 7.36 -0.83
N THR A 747 32.83 7.86 0.38
CA THR A 747 31.73 8.74 0.78
C THR A 747 32.04 10.19 0.39
N PRO A 748 31.05 11.10 0.33
CA PRO A 748 31.32 12.52 0.13
C PRO A 748 32.33 13.13 1.13
N GLU A 749 32.36 12.58 2.34
CA GLU A 749 33.28 12.93 3.42
C GLU A 749 34.73 12.53 3.10
N ASP A 750 34.97 11.32 2.55
CA ASP A 750 36.30 10.85 2.14
C ASP A 750 36.89 11.64 0.97
N VAL A 751 36.01 12.18 0.12
CA VAL A 751 36.33 12.83 -1.15
C VAL A 751 36.80 14.28 -0.96
N ASN A 752 36.53 14.86 0.22
CA ASN A 752 36.80 16.25 0.60
C ASN A 752 36.41 17.25 -0.51
N PHE A 753 35.11 17.30 -0.83
CA PHE A 753 34.59 18.16 -1.89
C PHE A 753 34.98 19.63 -1.69
N PRO A 754 35.66 20.26 -2.67
CA PRO A 754 35.95 21.68 -2.60
C PRO A 754 34.68 22.52 -2.79
N SER A 755 34.69 23.77 -2.34
CA SER A 755 33.51 24.65 -2.35
C SER A 755 33.14 25.21 -3.74
N ASP A 756 33.93 24.89 -4.77
CA ASP A 756 33.86 25.43 -6.14
C ASP A 756 33.31 24.42 -7.16
N ILE A 757 32.56 23.40 -6.69
CA ILE A 757 31.97 22.38 -7.56
C ILE A 757 30.86 22.93 -8.47
N SER A 758 30.76 22.35 -9.66
CA SER A 758 29.65 22.52 -10.59
C SER A 758 29.12 21.17 -11.06
N THR A 759 27.83 21.13 -11.43
CA THR A 759 27.12 19.92 -11.85
C THR A 759 26.30 20.15 -13.10
N PHE A 760 26.25 19.17 -13.99
CA PHE A 760 25.32 19.15 -15.13
C PHE A 760 24.90 17.72 -15.48
N ASP A 761 23.76 17.62 -16.18
CA ASP A 761 23.10 16.36 -16.50
C ASP A 761 23.20 16.07 -18.00
N LEU A 762 23.79 14.93 -18.33
CA LEU A 762 23.78 14.33 -19.67
C LEU A 762 22.63 13.32 -19.71
N VAL A 763 21.44 13.77 -20.12
CA VAL A 763 20.20 12.96 -20.11
C VAL A 763 19.54 12.88 -21.47
N GLN A 764 18.94 11.73 -21.76
CA GLN A 764 17.96 11.61 -22.83
C GLN A 764 16.83 12.63 -22.63
N ASP A 765 16.13 12.97 -23.70
CA ASP A 765 15.11 14.03 -23.70
C ASP A 765 13.84 13.46 -24.30
N ASN A 766 12.94 13.02 -23.42
CA ASN A 766 11.66 12.41 -23.79
C ASN A 766 11.82 11.32 -24.88
N TYR A 767 12.89 10.55 -24.80
CA TYR A 767 13.25 9.54 -25.79
C TYR A 767 12.21 8.41 -25.78
N HIS A 768 11.52 8.24 -26.90
CA HIS A 768 10.59 7.15 -27.12
C HIS A 768 11.37 5.87 -27.42
N VAL A 769 11.41 4.95 -26.46
CA VAL A 769 12.10 3.67 -26.63
C VAL A 769 11.33 2.80 -27.63
N PRO A 770 11.97 2.31 -28.71
CA PRO A 770 11.33 1.42 -29.66
C PRO A 770 10.81 0.13 -29.02
N ASN A 771 9.80 -0.47 -29.65
CA ASN A 771 9.27 -1.79 -29.32
C ASN A 771 10.20 -2.96 -29.72
N SER A 772 11.51 -2.71 -29.81
CA SER A 772 12.53 -3.75 -29.90
C SER A 772 12.83 -4.30 -28.51
N THR A 773 13.20 -5.57 -28.39
CA THR A 773 13.63 -6.16 -27.11
C THR A 773 14.89 -5.52 -26.54
N THR A 774 15.71 -4.95 -27.42
CA THR A 774 16.97 -4.26 -27.09
C THR A 774 17.09 -3.02 -27.95
N THR A 775 17.37 -1.88 -27.34
CA THR A 775 17.68 -0.64 -28.06
C THR A 775 18.86 0.07 -27.42
N TYR A 776 19.80 0.55 -28.23
CA TYR A 776 20.86 1.47 -27.83
C TYR A 776 20.56 2.84 -28.43
N ALA A 777 20.28 3.82 -27.56
CA ALA A 777 19.99 5.19 -27.94
C ALA A 777 21.15 6.09 -27.58
N CYS A 778 21.58 6.95 -28.49
CA CYS A 778 22.63 7.92 -28.26
C CYS A 778 22.10 9.35 -28.32
N ARG A 779 22.62 10.21 -27.44
CA ARG A 779 22.43 11.66 -27.50
C ARG A 779 23.77 12.38 -27.38
N ALA A 780 23.97 13.31 -28.29
CA ALA A 780 25.16 14.15 -28.40
C ALA A 780 25.04 15.41 -27.53
N PHE A 781 26.14 15.83 -26.92
CA PHE A 781 26.21 17.01 -26.05
C PHE A 781 27.51 17.78 -26.28
N MET A 782 27.40 19.08 -26.53
CA MET A 782 28.51 20.00 -26.36
C MET A 782 28.71 20.28 -24.87
N LEU A 783 29.96 20.24 -24.40
CA LEU A 783 30.25 20.61 -23.02
C LEU A 783 30.06 22.11 -22.79
N PRO A 784 29.69 22.52 -21.55
CA PRO A 784 29.75 23.92 -21.16
C PRO A 784 31.16 24.49 -21.43
N PRO A 785 31.30 25.74 -21.92
CA PRO A 785 32.61 26.30 -22.24
C PRO A 785 33.46 26.46 -20.98
N LEU A 786 34.45 25.57 -20.81
CA LEU A 786 35.40 25.59 -19.71
C LEU A 786 36.56 26.54 -20.03
N THR A 787 36.76 27.57 -19.20
CA THR A 787 37.84 28.56 -19.38
C THR A 787 39.20 28.11 -18.82
N SER A 788 39.24 26.94 -18.19
CA SER A 788 40.41 26.32 -17.59
C SER A 788 40.19 24.81 -17.44
N LYS A 789 41.27 24.07 -17.20
CA LYS A 789 41.18 22.65 -16.80
C LYS A 789 40.28 22.50 -15.57
N HIS A 790 39.43 21.48 -15.61
CA HIS A 790 38.62 20.99 -14.51
C HIS A 790 38.88 19.50 -14.31
N HIS A 791 38.61 19.00 -13.11
CA HIS A 791 38.51 17.58 -12.81
C HIS A 791 37.05 17.20 -12.57
N MET A 792 36.54 16.24 -13.33
CA MET A 792 35.37 15.47 -12.92
C MET A 792 35.77 14.58 -11.74
N ILE A 793 35.04 14.73 -10.63
CA ILE A 793 35.34 14.10 -9.33
C ILE A 793 34.22 13.20 -8.82
N LYS A 794 33.03 13.25 -9.42
CA LYS A 794 31.92 12.32 -9.19
C LYS A 794 31.05 12.20 -10.45
N TYR A 795 30.50 11.02 -10.72
CA TYR A 795 29.34 10.85 -11.59
C TYR A 795 28.27 9.98 -10.91
N GLU A 796 27.00 10.18 -11.26
CA GLU A 796 25.88 9.39 -10.73
C GLU A 796 24.76 9.26 -11.77
N SER A 797 23.95 8.21 -11.69
CA SER A 797 22.84 8.01 -12.62
C SER A 797 21.64 8.89 -12.30
N VAL A 798 21.01 9.39 -13.35
CA VAL A 798 19.74 10.12 -13.31
C VAL A 798 18.74 9.22 -14.04
N ILE A 799 17.92 8.47 -13.31
CA ILE A 799 16.99 7.51 -13.91
C ILE A 799 15.55 8.03 -13.83
N THR A 800 14.84 7.95 -14.96
CA THR A 800 13.43 8.30 -15.08
C THR A 800 12.58 7.36 -14.24
N LYS A 801 11.78 7.92 -13.32
CA LYS A 801 10.92 7.14 -12.41
C LYS A 801 9.94 6.26 -13.21
N GLY A 802 9.97 4.96 -13.00
CA GLY A 802 9.22 3.94 -13.75
C GLY A 802 10.04 3.20 -14.82
N ASN A 803 11.25 3.68 -15.15
CA ASN A 803 12.15 3.05 -16.12
C ASN A 803 13.35 2.35 -15.48
N GLU A 804 13.39 2.20 -14.15
CA GLU A 804 14.48 1.54 -13.42
C GLU A 804 14.71 0.07 -13.80
N LEU A 805 13.72 -0.57 -14.45
CA LEU A 805 13.84 -1.93 -15.00
C LEU A 805 14.11 -1.96 -16.52
N ASN A 806 13.97 -0.83 -17.20
CA ASN A 806 14.16 -0.71 -18.65
C ASN A 806 15.58 -0.21 -18.98
N VAL A 807 16.10 0.75 -18.22
CA VAL A 807 17.45 1.30 -18.40
C VAL A 807 18.47 0.36 -17.77
N HIS A 808 19.17 -0.40 -18.60
CA HIS A 808 20.03 -1.49 -18.14
C HIS A 808 21.50 -1.06 -17.96
N HIS A 809 22.03 -0.24 -18.87
CA HIS A 809 23.31 0.42 -18.69
C HIS A 809 23.38 1.76 -19.42
N ILE A 810 24.26 2.64 -18.96
CA ILE A 810 24.52 3.95 -19.53
C ILE A 810 26.03 4.15 -19.60
N ILE A 811 26.55 4.50 -20.77
CA ILE A 811 27.96 4.87 -20.94
C ILE A 811 28.07 6.27 -21.54
N VAL A 812 29.12 7.01 -21.17
CA VAL A 812 29.44 8.29 -21.80
C VAL A 812 30.74 8.14 -22.56
N ASN A 813 30.70 8.51 -23.83
CA ASN A 813 31.80 8.48 -24.78
C ASN A 813 32.34 9.89 -25.03
N ARG A 814 33.64 10.02 -25.31
CA ARG A 814 34.27 11.30 -25.69
C ARG A 814 34.57 11.38 -27.19
N CYS A 815 34.41 12.57 -27.78
CA CYS A 815 34.93 12.87 -29.11
C CYS A 815 36.33 13.50 -29.05
N ASP A 816 37.08 13.46 -30.16
CA ASP A 816 38.28 14.29 -30.29
C ASP A 816 37.90 15.76 -30.46
N LYS A 817 38.80 16.69 -30.08
CA LYS A 817 38.53 18.14 -30.02
C LYS A 817 38.22 18.73 -31.41
N ARG A 818 36.93 18.82 -31.76
CA ARG A 818 36.39 19.27 -33.06
C ARG A 818 35.16 20.19 -32.90
N ALA A 819 35.09 21.01 -31.85
CA ALA A 819 33.89 21.79 -31.49
C ALA A 819 33.19 22.51 -32.65
N ALA A 820 33.94 23.23 -33.50
CA ALA A 820 33.35 24.00 -34.61
C ALA A 820 32.63 23.14 -35.67
N GLU A 821 33.01 21.86 -35.79
CA GLU A 821 32.37 20.90 -36.69
C GLU A 821 31.22 20.16 -35.99
N LEU A 822 31.42 19.78 -34.72
CA LEU A 822 30.46 18.98 -33.96
C LEU A 822 29.31 19.79 -33.36
N ALA A 823 29.42 21.12 -33.24
CA ALA A 823 28.39 21.99 -32.68
C ALA A 823 27.02 21.88 -33.38
N ALA A 824 26.99 21.50 -34.66
CA ALA A 824 25.74 21.26 -35.40
C ALA A 824 24.96 20.02 -34.92
N TYR A 825 25.56 19.17 -34.09
CA TYR A 825 24.98 17.96 -33.53
C TYR A 825 24.65 18.07 -32.04
N ASP A 826 24.80 19.24 -31.41
CA ASP A 826 24.46 19.41 -29.99
C ASP A 826 22.98 19.10 -29.73
N GLY A 827 22.70 18.29 -28.71
CA GLY A 827 21.38 17.74 -28.40
C GLY A 827 20.85 16.67 -29.37
N ALA A 828 21.56 16.33 -30.45
CA ALA A 828 21.08 15.38 -31.46
C ALA A 828 20.92 13.97 -30.88
N ALA A 829 19.73 13.39 -31.04
CA ALA A 829 19.43 12.02 -30.67
C ALA A 829 19.44 11.08 -31.89
N PHE A 830 20.03 9.91 -31.76
CA PHE A 830 20.16 8.91 -32.83
C PHE A 830 20.25 7.50 -32.26
N GLN A 831 19.90 6.48 -33.06
CA GLN A 831 20.17 5.08 -32.72
C GLN A 831 21.64 4.77 -32.95
N CYS A 832 22.25 4.00 -32.04
CA CYS A 832 23.67 3.64 -32.12
C CYS A 832 23.88 2.14 -31.87
N GLY A 833 25.06 1.62 -32.25
CA GLY A 833 25.36 0.19 -32.14
C GLY A 833 24.75 -0.65 -33.28
N ASP A 834 24.11 -0.04 -34.27
CA ASP A 834 23.67 -0.72 -35.49
C ASP A 834 24.67 -0.56 -36.66
N GLY A 835 25.67 0.31 -36.49
CA GLY A 835 26.72 0.59 -37.46
C GLY A 835 26.22 1.29 -38.72
N LYS A 836 25.00 1.83 -38.75
CA LYS A 836 24.35 2.42 -39.94
C LYS A 836 23.66 3.76 -39.67
N SER A 837 23.02 3.91 -38.52
CA SER A 837 22.21 5.08 -38.12
C SER A 837 23.05 6.20 -37.48
N GLU A 838 24.31 5.95 -37.16
CA GLU A 838 25.16 6.92 -36.47
C GLU A 838 25.75 7.98 -37.43
N PRO A 839 25.63 9.29 -37.13
CA PRO A 839 26.23 10.35 -37.95
C PRO A 839 27.74 10.19 -38.11
N GLU A 840 28.24 10.30 -39.35
CA GLU A 840 29.62 9.95 -39.69
C GLU A 840 30.70 10.63 -38.82
N PRO A 841 30.63 11.95 -38.51
CA PRO A 841 31.58 12.60 -37.60
C PRO A 841 31.58 12.03 -36.17
N LEU A 842 30.42 11.55 -35.69
CA LEU A 842 30.22 11.06 -34.32
C LEU A 842 30.59 9.57 -34.15
N ARG A 843 30.64 8.79 -35.24
CA ARG A 843 30.99 7.34 -35.21
C ARG A 843 32.32 7.07 -34.52
N SER A 844 33.30 7.94 -34.73
CA SER A 844 34.65 7.82 -34.15
C SER A 844 34.69 7.97 -32.62
N CYS A 845 33.65 8.55 -32.02
CA CYS A 845 33.58 8.79 -30.58
C CYS A 845 33.06 7.57 -29.80
N LEU A 846 32.19 6.75 -30.39
CA LEU A 846 31.42 5.68 -29.72
C LEU A 846 32.25 4.51 -29.13
N TYR A 847 33.57 4.54 -29.31
CA TYR A 847 34.52 3.56 -28.78
C TYR A 847 35.46 4.16 -27.73
N LYS A 848 35.21 5.38 -27.27
CA LYS A 848 36.06 6.15 -26.35
C LYS A 848 35.32 6.42 -25.03
N VAL A 849 34.99 5.34 -24.33
CA VAL A 849 34.26 5.38 -23.05
C VAL A 849 35.05 6.13 -21.98
N ILE A 850 34.39 7.03 -21.27
CA ILE A 850 34.94 7.79 -20.14
C ILE A 850 34.16 7.61 -18.83
N ILE A 851 32.89 7.23 -18.93
CA ILE A 851 32.00 6.87 -17.81
C ILE A 851 31.27 5.58 -18.19
N ALA A 852 31.16 4.66 -17.24
CA ALA A 852 30.28 3.50 -17.34
C ALA A 852 29.43 3.38 -16.07
N TRP A 853 28.13 3.15 -16.27
CA TRP A 853 27.15 2.85 -15.23
C TRP A 853 26.26 1.71 -15.70
N THR A 854 25.88 0.84 -14.77
CA THR A 854 25.14 -0.40 -15.01
C THR A 854 24.09 -0.61 -13.91
N VAL A 855 23.09 -1.45 -14.17
CA VAL A 855 22.06 -1.80 -13.18
C VAL A 855 22.71 -2.25 -11.86
N GLY A 856 22.23 -1.67 -10.74
CA GLY A 856 22.78 -1.90 -9.41
C GLY A 856 23.87 -0.92 -8.97
N GLY A 857 24.53 -0.22 -9.90
CA GLY A 857 25.61 0.71 -9.56
C GLY A 857 25.15 2.01 -8.90
N GLU A 858 25.91 2.51 -7.93
CA GLU A 858 25.62 3.76 -7.22
C GLU A 858 26.34 4.97 -7.84
N ALA A 859 26.50 6.06 -7.08
CA ALA A 859 27.31 7.20 -7.47
C ALA A 859 28.80 6.84 -7.35
N PHE A 860 29.55 7.00 -8.45
CA PHE A 860 31.00 6.83 -8.42
C PHE A 860 31.68 8.15 -8.08
N TYR A 861 32.53 8.11 -7.06
CA TYR A 861 33.43 9.19 -6.69
C TYR A 861 34.84 8.84 -7.13
N TYR A 862 35.64 9.80 -7.58
CA TYR A 862 37.07 9.61 -7.83
C TYR A 862 37.88 9.79 -6.53
N PRO A 863 39.06 9.16 -6.37
CA PRO A 863 39.86 9.27 -5.17
C PRO A 863 40.49 10.67 -5.01
N PRO A 864 40.76 11.16 -3.78
CA PRO A 864 41.36 12.49 -3.58
C PRO A 864 42.69 12.74 -4.34
N SER A 865 43.39 11.67 -4.70
CA SER A 865 44.62 11.70 -5.52
C SER A 865 44.39 11.98 -7.00
N ALA A 866 43.20 11.74 -7.57
CA ALA A 866 42.95 11.82 -9.00
C ALA A 866 41.54 12.31 -9.39
N GLY A 867 41.42 12.92 -10.58
CA GLY A 867 40.14 13.31 -11.18
C GLY A 867 40.22 13.28 -12.71
N TYR A 868 39.11 13.05 -13.40
CA TYR A 868 39.14 12.94 -14.87
C TYR A 868 39.24 14.33 -15.52
N SER A 869 40.25 14.56 -16.36
CA SER A 869 40.52 15.88 -16.99
C SER A 869 39.42 16.27 -17.98
N LEU A 870 39.01 17.54 -17.92
CA LEU A 870 38.16 18.20 -18.91
C LEU A 870 38.61 19.66 -19.09
N GLY A 871 38.46 20.23 -20.29
CA GLY A 871 38.70 21.66 -20.56
C GLY A 871 40.12 22.08 -20.92
N THR A 872 41.03 21.15 -21.21
CA THR A 872 42.32 21.45 -21.88
C THR A 872 42.22 21.40 -23.42
N ASP A 873 43.35 21.54 -24.13
CA ASP A 873 43.40 21.38 -25.58
C ASP A 873 43.45 19.92 -26.06
N ASP A 874 43.76 18.97 -25.17
CA ASP A 874 43.73 17.53 -25.44
C ASP A 874 42.42 16.86 -24.95
N ASP A 875 41.55 17.63 -24.27
CA ASP A 875 40.27 17.16 -23.72
C ASP A 875 39.11 17.31 -24.73
N PRO A 876 38.04 16.51 -24.59
CA PRO A 876 36.86 16.63 -25.44
C PRO A 876 36.11 17.94 -25.19
N ASP A 877 35.62 18.57 -26.25
CA ASP A 877 34.57 19.60 -26.18
C ASP A 877 33.16 18.98 -26.31
N PHE A 878 33.07 17.68 -26.59
CA PHE A 878 31.84 17.03 -27.01
C PHE A 878 31.76 15.58 -26.51
N LEU A 879 30.61 15.22 -25.93
CA LEU A 879 30.34 13.91 -25.33
C LEU A 879 29.12 13.25 -25.98
N ILE A 880 29.07 11.92 -25.94
CA ILE A 880 27.90 11.14 -26.38
C ILE A 880 27.44 10.24 -25.24
N LEU A 881 26.25 10.51 -24.73
CA LEU A 881 25.53 9.60 -23.84
C LEU A 881 24.98 8.43 -24.67
N GLN A 882 25.24 7.20 -24.27
CA GLN A 882 24.63 6.01 -24.83
C GLN A 882 23.85 5.27 -23.74
N THR A 883 22.56 5.10 -23.96
CA THR A 883 21.62 4.41 -23.05
C THR A 883 21.18 3.09 -23.68
N HIS A 884 21.42 1.98 -22.99
CA HIS A 884 20.90 0.67 -23.36
C HIS A 884 19.58 0.40 -22.64
N TYR A 885 18.52 0.25 -23.42
CA TYR A 885 17.22 -0.21 -22.97
C TYR A 885 17.05 -1.71 -23.19
N ASN A 886 16.85 -2.44 -22.09
CA ASN A 886 16.34 -3.81 -22.10
C ASN A 886 14.81 -3.74 -22.00
N ASN A 887 14.12 -4.06 -23.09
CA ASN A 887 12.67 -3.96 -23.20
C ASN A 887 12.08 -5.35 -23.54
N PRO A 888 12.20 -6.35 -22.66
CA PRO A 888 11.90 -7.75 -22.98
C PRO A 888 10.44 -8.00 -23.36
N LEU A 889 9.54 -7.05 -23.05
CA LEU A 889 8.12 -7.09 -23.39
C LEU A 889 7.75 -6.31 -24.67
N ALA A 890 8.73 -5.81 -25.43
CA ALA A 890 8.53 -5.05 -26.67
C ALA A 890 7.52 -3.89 -26.53
N ARG A 891 7.58 -3.17 -25.41
CA ARG A 891 6.71 -2.04 -25.09
C ARG A 891 7.01 -0.84 -25.98
N ALA A 892 5.96 -0.19 -26.48
CA ALA A 892 6.05 1.08 -27.23
C ALA A 892 5.70 2.32 -26.38
N ASP A 893 5.26 2.11 -25.13
CA ASP A 893 4.80 3.12 -24.18
C ASP A 893 5.91 3.64 -23.24
N ILE A 894 7.17 3.29 -23.49
CA ILE A 894 8.31 3.74 -22.68
C ILE A 894 8.85 5.05 -23.24
N VAL A 895 8.71 6.12 -22.46
CA VAL A 895 9.35 7.42 -22.68
C VAL A 895 10.38 7.62 -21.59
N ASP A 896 11.59 8.02 -21.95
CA ASP A 896 12.73 8.08 -21.03
C ASP A 896 13.54 9.38 -21.15
N SER A 897 13.97 9.90 -20.02
CA SER A 897 14.90 11.04 -19.91
C SER A 897 16.04 10.70 -18.95
N SER A 898 16.54 9.46 -19.01
CA SER A 898 17.59 8.96 -18.13
C SER A 898 18.99 9.27 -18.66
N GLY A 899 19.99 9.23 -17.78
CA GLY A 899 21.36 9.59 -18.13
C GLY A 899 22.31 9.63 -16.93
N ILE A 900 23.33 10.47 -17.03
CA ILE A 900 24.39 10.65 -16.01
C ILE A 900 24.47 12.12 -15.60
N ARG A 901 24.53 12.38 -14.29
CA ARG A 901 24.96 13.65 -13.72
C ARG A 901 26.47 13.62 -13.48
N ILE A 902 27.16 14.64 -13.96
CA ILE A 902 28.59 14.86 -13.74
C ILE A 902 28.78 15.95 -12.68
N THR A 903 29.73 15.76 -11.76
CA THR A 903 30.22 16.79 -10.83
C THR A 903 31.70 17.05 -11.08
N MET A 904 32.07 18.31 -11.24
CA MET A 904 33.44 18.75 -11.52
C MET A 904 33.86 19.96 -10.69
N THR A 905 35.17 20.23 -10.66
CA THR A 905 35.80 21.35 -9.94
C THR A 905 37.02 21.87 -10.72
N PRO A 906 37.32 23.18 -10.71
CA PRO A 906 38.61 23.71 -11.16
C PRO A 906 39.74 23.51 -10.13
N THR A 907 39.44 23.15 -8.89
CA THR A 907 40.44 22.73 -7.88
C THR A 907 40.97 21.34 -8.22
N LEU A 908 42.08 21.32 -8.97
CA LEU A 908 42.70 20.10 -9.49
C LEU A 908 43.30 19.21 -8.39
N ARG A 909 43.16 17.90 -8.58
CA ARG A 909 43.83 16.85 -7.82
C ARG A 909 45.22 16.56 -8.39
N THR A 910 46.00 15.76 -7.66
CA THR A 910 47.40 15.46 -7.98
C THR A 910 47.60 14.79 -9.36
N HIS A 911 46.64 13.99 -9.80
CA HIS A 911 46.73 13.20 -11.03
C HIS A 911 45.48 13.29 -11.90
N ASP A 912 45.64 13.10 -13.20
CA ASP A 912 44.53 12.89 -14.13
C ASP A 912 44.12 11.41 -14.11
N ALA A 913 42.82 11.14 -13.93
CA ALA A 913 42.25 9.81 -14.02
C ALA A 913 41.88 9.48 -15.48
N GLY A 914 41.93 8.19 -15.82
CA GLY A 914 41.48 7.65 -17.11
C GLY A 914 40.72 6.34 -16.95
N LEU A 915 39.98 5.95 -17.98
CA LEU A 915 39.27 4.67 -18.06
C LEU A 915 39.93 3.80 -19.14
N LEU A 916 40.29 2.56 -18.77
CA LEU A 916 40.89 1.59 -19.68
C LEU A 916 39.93 0.41 -19.87
N LEU A 917 39.34 0.30 -21.06
CA LEU A 917 38.50 -0.85 -21.41
C LEU A 917 39.39 -2.07 -21.73
N LEU A 918 39.19 -3.16 -21.01
CA LEU A 918 39.87 -4.44 -21.20
C LEU A 918 38.84 -5.54 -21.42
N GLY A 919 39.07 -6.41 -22.40
CA GLY A 919 38.16 -7.53 -22.67
C GLY A 919 38.33 -8.13 -24.05
N MET A 920 37.28 -8.79 -24.51
CA MET A 920 37.15 -9.29 -25.89
C MET A 920 36.44 -8.24 -26.75
N SER A 921 36.83 -8.12 -28.02
CA SER A 921 36.09 -7.31 -28.98
C SER A 921 34.70 -7.92 -29.22
N GLU A 922 33.67 -7.08 -29.29
CA GLU A 922 32.36 -7.47 -29.80
C GLU A 922 32.53 -8.02 -31.22
N SER A 923 32.28 -9.32 -31.39
CA SER A 923 32.50 -10.01 -32.65
C SER A 923 31.62 -11.27 -32.74
N PRO A 924 30.98 -11.56 -33.89
CA PRO A 924 30.27 -12.81 -34.11
C PRO A 924 31.16 -14.07 -33.99
N MET A 925 32.48 -13.91 -33.94
CA MET A 925 33.44 -14.98 -33.71
C MET A 925 33.52 -15.42 -32.23
N HIS A 926 33.02 -14.62 -31.29
CA HIS A 926 32.87 -15.03 -29.90
C HIS A 926 31.59 -15.84 -29.74
N ILE A 927 31.75 -17.16 -29.54
CA ILE A 927 30.65 -18.10 -29.43
C ILE A 927 30.75 -18.84 -28.09
N ILE A 928 29.64 -18.87 -27.34
CA ILE A 928 29.47 -19.73 -26.17
C ILE A 928 28.58 -20.90 -26.61
N PRO A 929 29.04 -22.17 -26.52
CA PRO A 929 28.23 -23.32 -26.91
C PRO A 929 26.96 -23.45 -26.01
N PRO A 930 25.81 -23.84 -26.58
CA PRO A 930 24.60 -24.06 -25.79
C PRO A 930 24.73 -25.31 -24.90
N MET A 931 23.97 -25.33 -23.80
CA MET A 931 23.91 -26.42 -22.81
C MET A 931 25.18 -26.67 -21.98
N GLU A 932 26.22 -25.85 -22.11
CA GLU A 932 27.40 -25.93 -21.24
C GLU A 932 27.08 -25.43 -19.81
N PRO A 933 27.38 -26.22 -18.76
CA PRO A 933 27.18 -25.79 -17.37
C PRO A 933 28.20 -24.72 -16.93
N ALA A 934 29.37 -24.68 -17.58
CA ALA A 934 30.36 -23.62 -17.43
C ALA A 934 31.22 -23.55 -18.71
N PHE A 935 31.45 -22.34 -19.24
CA PHE A 935 32.30 -22.12 -20.40
C PHE A 935 33.16 -20.87 -20.20
N VAL A 936 34.47 -20.98 -20.38
CA VAL A 936 35.42 -19.90 -20.11
C VAL A 936 35.81 -19.19 -21.41
N SER A 937 35.51 -17.90 -21.49
CA SER A 937 35.97 -17.01 -22.57
C SER A 937 37.08 -16.09 -22.05
N GLN A 938 38.08 -15.76 -22.88
CA GLN A 938 39.26 -14.98 -22.47
C GLN A 938 39.63 -13.94 -23.53
N GLY A 939 39.85 -12.70 -23.07
CA GLY A 939 40.45 -11.61 -23.84
C GLY A 939 41.81 -11.23 -23.27
N PHE A 940 42.69 -10.68 -24.10
CA PHE A 940 44.08 -10.37 -23.74
C PHE A 940 44.46 -8.96 -24.18
N CYS A 941 45.10 -8.20 -23.30
CA CYS A 941 45.81 -6.98 -23.67
C CYS A 941 47.33 -7.26 -23.60
N PRO A 942 47.99 -7.54 -24.73
CA PRO A 942 49.36 -8.03 -24.72
C PRO A 942 50.40 -6.91 -24.42
N PRO A 943 51.61 -7.30 -23.97
CA PRO A 943 52.71 -6.39 -23.63
C PRO A 943 52.99 -5.27 -24.64
N GLU A 944 52.88 -5.55 -25.94
CA GLU A 944 53.20 -4.64 -27.03
C GLU A 944 52.17 -3.52 -27.22
N LEU A 945 50.92 -3.72 -26.75
CA LEU A 945 49.91 -2.67 -26.70
C LEU A 945 50.08 -1.81 -25.45
N LEU A 946 50.34 -2.44 -24.29
CA LEU A 946 50.66 -1.71 -23.05
C LEU A 946 51.90 -0.84 -23.24
N GLY A 947 52.93 -1.35 -23.93
CA GLY A 947 54.16 -0.61 -24.27
C GLY A 947 53.97 0.60 -25.18
N LYS A 948 52.80 0.75 -25.83
CA LYS A 948 52.45 1.91 -26.67
C LYS A 948 51.47 2.87 -26.01
N GLY A 949 50.60 2.38 -25.11
CA GLY A 949 49.52 3.15 -24.49
C GLY A 949 49.74 3.54 -23.03
N VAL A 950 50.65 2.88 -22.31
CA VAL A 950 50.93 3.16 -20.88
C VAL A 950 52.21 4.01 -20.77
N PRO A 951 52.20 5.12 -19.99
CA PRO A 951 53.40 5.90 -19.69
C PRO A 951 54.52 5.06 -19.05
N GLN A 952 55.78 5.47 -19.23
CA GLN A 952 56.96 4.71 -18.76
C GLN A 952 56.97 4.52 -17.24
N GLU A 953 56.52 5.52 -16.52
CA GLU A 953 56.31 5.54 -15.07
C GLU A 953 55.19 4.59 -14.60
N GLY A 954 54.36 4.07 -15.50
CA GLY A 954 53.21 3.19 -15.22
C GLY A 954 51.94 3.93 -14.78
N ILE A 955 50.83 3.19 -14.71
CA ILE A 955 49.53 3.66 -14.20
C ILE A 955 49.13 2.93 -12.92
N ASN A 956 48.46 3.64 -12.01
CA ASN A 956 47.85 3.06 -10.81
C ASN A 956 46.36 2.79 -11.08
N VAL A 957 45.96 1.52 -11.02
CA VAL A 957 44.56 1.11 -11.08
C VAL A 957 44.00 1.13 -9.67
N PHE A 958 42.96 1.94 -9.45
CA PHE A 958 42.29 2.12 -8.15
C PHE A 958 40.86 1.59 -8.11
N ALA A 959 40.21 1.41 -9.26
CA ALA A 959 38.85 0.86 -9.38
C ALA A 959 38.69 0.04 -10.67
N ILE A 960 37.65 -0.80 -10.71
CA ILE A 960 37.29 -1.62 -11.86
C ILE A 960 35.79 -1.94 -11.87
N LEU A 961 35.19 -1.93 -13.07
CA LEU A 961 33.85 -2.46 -13.33
C LEU A 961 33.99 -3.71 -14.19
N GLN A 962 33.34 -4.80 -13.81
CA GLN A 962 33.28 -6.03 -14.59
C GLN A 962 31.90 -6.15 -15.23
N HIS A 963 31.87 -6.48 -16.53
CA HIS A 963 30.65 -6.48 -17.33
C HIS A 963 30.52 -7.75 -18.17
N SER A 964 29.34 -8.36 -18.13
CA SER A 964 28.93 -9.50 -18.95
C SER A 964 27.42 -9.50 -19.13
N HIS A 965 26.92 -10.19 -20.16
CA HIS A 965 25.50 -10.37 -20.42
C HIS A 965 24.90 -11.51 -19.55
N LEU A 966 23.62 -11.83 -19.75
CA LEU A 966 22.80 -12.76 -18.93
C LEU A 966 23.45 -14.13 -18.59
N LEU A 967 24.36 -14.61 -19.44
CA LEU A 967 25.09 -15.87 -19.23
C LEU A 967 26.30 -15.75 -18.28
N GLY A 968 26.71 -14.54 -17.90
CA GLY A 968 27.78 -14.31 -16.92
C GLY A 968 27.48 -14.94 -15.56
N LYS A 969 28.50 -15.55 -14.94
CA LYS A 969 28.43 -16.23 -13.63
C LYS A 969 29.68 -16.02 -12.79
N GLU A 970 30.84 -15.93 -13.43
CA GLU A 970 32.13 -15.64 -12.81
C GLU A 970 32.95 -14.73 -13.74
N MET A 971 33.70 -13.78 -13.18
CA MET A 971 34.58 -12.86 -13.92
C MET A 971 35.92 -12.64 -13.19
N ILE A 972 37.03 -12.77 -13.92
CA ILE A 972 38.39 -12.59 -13.37
C ILE A 972 39.23 -11.71 -14.29
N THR A 973 39.79 -10.63 -13.75
CA THR A 973 40.76 -9.77 -14.45
C THR A 973 42.15 -10.04 -13.89
N ARG A 974 42.97 -10.79 -14.63
CA ARG A 974 44.33 -11.18 -14.23
C ARG A 974 45.39 -10.20 -14.73
N LEU A 975 46.46 -10.02 -13.96
CA LEU A 975 47.63 -9.26 -14.36
C LEU A 975 48.84 -10.20 -14.47
N TYR A 976 49.57 -10.13 -15.57
CA TYR A 976 50.79 -10.92 -15.79
C TYR A 976 52.01 -10.02 -15.91
N ARG A 977 53.17 -10.50 -15.42
CA ARG A 977 54.48 -9.86 -15.63
C ARG A 977 55.52 -10.93 -15.93
N ASN A 978 56.24 -10.77 -17.03
CA ASN A 978 57.30 -11.70 -17.49
C ASN A 978 56.86 -13.18 -17.53
N GLY A 979 55.58 -13.43 -17.84
CA GLY A 979 54.99 -14.78 -17.90
C GLY A 979 54.46 -15.33 -16.57
N SER A 980 54.67 -14.64 -15.43
CA SER A 980 54.09 -15.01 -14.14
C SER A 980 52.78 -14.26 -13.87
N GLU A 981 51.78 -14.95 -13.30
CA GLU A 981 50.56 -14.33 -12.79
C GLU A 981 50.89 -13.56 -11.51
N LEU A 982 50.54 -12.27 -11.48
CA LEU A 982 50.49 -11.48 -10.26
C LEU A 982 49.09 -11.63 -9.65
N GLU A 983 48.91 -11.11 -8.43
CA GLU A 983 47.60 -11.00 -7.81
C GLU A 983 46.57 -10.38 -8.79
N PRO A 984 45.41 -11.02 -9.03
CA PRO A 984 44.39 -10.50 -9.93
C PRO A 984 43.95 -9.09 -9.54
N LEU A 985 43.63 -8.27 -10.55
CA LEU A 985 43.03 -6.96 -10.32
C LEU A 985 41.60 -7.09 -9.79
N ALA A 986 40.89 -8.15 -10.19
CA ALA A 986 39.49 -8.36 -9.86
C ALA A 986 39.12 -9.85 -9.93
N VAL A 987 38.34 -10.30 -8.96
CA VAL A 987 37.69 -11.63 -8.95
C VAL A 987 36.26 -11.42 -8.50
N ASP A 988 35.28 -11.95 -9.24
CA ASP A 988 33.90 -12.11 -8.77
C ASP A 988 33.38 -13.47 -9.24
N ARG A 989 33.31 -14.43 -8.31
CA ARG A 989 32.81 -15.81 -8.50
C ARG A 989 31.29 -15.92 -8.42
N HIS A 990 30.63 -14.85 -8.01
CA HIS A 990 29.19 -14.81 -7.77
C HIS A 990 28.50 -13.72 -8.59
N TYR A 991 29.20 -13.21 -9.62
CA TYR A 991 28.77 -12.18 -10.56
C TYR A 991 27.27 -12.24 -10.87
N ASP A 992 26.62 -11.09 -10.78
CA ASP A 992 25.21 -10.94 -11.09
C ASP A 992 25.03 -10.07 -12.33
N PHE A 993 24.17 -10.52 -13.25
CA PHE A 993 23.80 -9.69 -14.39
C PHE A 993 22.96 -8.48 -13.92
N ASP A 994 22.13 -8.66 -12.90
CA ASP A 994 21.23 -7.61 -12.38
C ASP A 994 21.88 -6.74 -11.29
N TYR A 995 23.19 -6.91 -11.02
CA TYR A 995 23.99 -6.04 -10.14
C TYR A 995 25.44 -5.96 -10.60
N GLN A 996 25.81 -4.83 -11.19
CA GLN A 996 27.14 -4.53 -11.69
C GLN A 996 27.51 -3.10 -11.25
N ASP A 997 28.64 -2.93 -10.58
CA ASP A 997 29.09 -1.64 -10.05
C ASP A 997 30.61 -1.42 -10.24
N MET A 998 31.03 -0.16 -10.17
CA MET A 998 32.43 0.26 -10.24
C MET A 998 33.08 0.14 -8.86
N ARG A 999 33.67 -1.02 -8.57
CA ARG A 999 34.30 -1.30 -7.27
C ARG A 999 35.71 -0.73 -7.15
N TYR A 1000 36.04 -0.19 -5.98
CA TYR A 1000 37.43 0.12 -5.64
C TYR A 1000 38.23 -1.15 -5.40
N LEU A 1001 39.52 -1.12 -5.75
CA LEU A 1001 40.45 -2.17 -5.38
C LEU A 1001 40.84 -1.99 -3.90
N SER A 1002 40.85 -3.09 -3.15
CA SER A 1002 41.28 -3.12 -1.73
C SER A 1002 42.68 -2.55 -1.48
N LYS A 1003 43.48 -2.44 -2.54
CA LYS A 1003 44.73 -1.68 -2.62
C LYS A 1003 44.97 -1.35 -4.10
N GLU A 1004 45.52 -0.18 -4.41
CA GLU A 1004 45.87 0.16 -5.81
C GLU A 1004 46.87 -0.86 -6.41
N ARG A 1005 46.79 -1.11 -7.73
CA ARG A 1005 47.72 -2.00 -8.46
C ARG A 1005 48.38 -1.24 -9.60
N LYS A 1006 49.72 -1.29 -9.65
CA LYS A 1006 50.52 -0.56 -10.64
C LYS A 1006 50.87 -1.40 -11.86
N ILE A 1007 50.46 -0.93 -13.03
CA ILE A 1007 50.72 -1.54 -14.35
C ILE A 1007 51.81 -0.72 -15.05
N TYR A 1008 52.79 -1.41 -15.65
CA TYR A 1008 53.90 -0.80 -16.37
C TYR A 1008 53.87 -1.20 -17.86
N PRO A 1009 54.36 -0.35 -18.78
CA PRO A 1009 54.71 -0.77 -20.12
C PRO A 1009 55.86 -1.77 -20.06
N VAL A 1010 55.76 -2.87 -20.80
CA VAL A 1010 56.70 -4.00 -20.66
C VAL A 1010 57.99 -3.74 -21.43
N MET A 1011 58.87 -2.92 -20.84
CA MET A 1011 60.30 -2.78 -21.17
C MET A 1011 61.12 -2.28 -19.95
N TYR A 1012 60.67 -2.60 -18.72
CA TYR A 1012 61.41 -2.27 -17.50
C TYR A 1012 62.38 -3.41 -17.12
N ASP A 1013 63.68 -3.14 -17.18
CA ASP A 1013 64.73 -3.99 -16.60
C ASP A 1013 64.96 -3.52 -15.16
N GLU A 1014 64.69 -4.38 -14.18
CA GLU A 1014 64.86 -4.04 -12.75
C GLU A 1014 66.34 -3.84 -12.34
N ASN A 1015 67.30 -4.02 -13.26
CA ASN A 1015 68.73 -3.75 -13.05
C ASN A 1015 69.22 -2.41 -13.66
N LYS A 1016 68.32 -1.44 -13.90
CA LYS A 1016 68.68 -0.07 -14.34
C LYS A 1016 68.11 1.02 -13.43
#